data_AF-A0A7V0V9J5-F1
#
_entry.id   AF-A0A7V0V9J5-F1
#
_cell.length_a   1.000
_cell.length_b   1.000
_cell.length_c   1.000
_cell.angle_alpha   90.00
_cell.angle_beta   90.00
_cell.angle_gamma   90.00
#
_symmetry.space_group_name_H-M   'P 1'
#
loop_
_entity.id
_entity.type
_entity.pdbx_description
1 polymer ?
#
loop_
_entity_poly.entity_id
_entity_poly.type
_entity_poly.pdbx_seq_one_letter_code
_entity_poly.pdbx_strand_id
1 'polypeptide(L)'
;MNELGKLGKAIALLVSISLMLAMLPTVSFGTTTSGIISGHVTSEVTGEGVSKVKVTLYPVNADGSNDYCRAKIYVYTNSSGYYESTNTAPGLYKIRFTPPSTTGLQIEYFNDKKAFETSDMVNVPSGGSVVIDEALEQAGTVSGHVTNGITGNPSAGVKVTLYPVYSNGKPDYSRDRIYLYTDSNGNFKATYIVPGLYKIRYTPPDGTHLQIEYFNDKKSWDFADIITVLPAETFIADEVLEEGATLFGHVQCAAGNPIKDVKVTIYPVTGSGVRDLGRDRIYAYTDASGNYRIEYLVPGLYKIMFTPKEGTPLQQEYFDNKTTFSDATILTIGAEEETEASAVLELTSCDRPGIYVETDEDTPVEITLLESSATVCNITNPSHGSLSDVVNNKVIYTPDPNYSGPDGFTFKTSNCSDVKTVAINVRPANDLPEINVAMPTVFVNEGQEATNTGRWSDIDGDDVSIGASIGSVTKSVNRWNWSYLAVDGPDSSQGVTLTADDGNGGIGSASFELIVNNVAPTISSITTTSAARLSIDVSANFSDPGILDTHTGIWEWGDGTTSTATIAEANGSGSATGSHTYSSPGSYTITLTIADKDGGVGEASIQYVTPGCTPPPPSDEGKRFVTGGGWFNSLPGMYMPDKSLKGKLSFGFVAKCLPKSKTPEGEAEIQFRAADMNFHSTKYKSLVIEGERAVFEGEGKINGENGYAFYIVAIDGQKAGGGGTDKIRIRIWKKSDRKIVYDNMPGKALSAEPKVALVGGSIVIH
;
A
#
# COMPACT_ATOMS: atom_id res chain seq x y z
N MET A 1 48.12 31.21 -1.40
CA MET A 1 48.35 32.27 -2.42
C MET A 1 49.10 31.61 -3.55
N ASN A 2 48.36 31.05 -4.50
CA ASN A 2 48.10 31.62 -5.84
C ASN A 2 49.32 31.32 -6.71
N GLU A 3 49.39 30.24 -7.48
CA GLU A 3 48.56 29.89 -8.64
C GLU A 3 48.94 28.43 -9.01
N LEU A 4 48.29 27.43 -8.39
CA LEU A 4 48.57 26.00 -8.65
C LEU A 4 47.28 25.18 -8.72
N GLY A 5 46.13 25.85 -8.92
CA GLY A 5 44.80 25.25 -8.90
C GLY A 5 43.93 25.48 -10.14
N LYS A 6 44.43 26.13 -11.20
CA LYS A 6 43.62 26.43 -12.41
C LYS A 6 44.41 26.32 -13.72
N LEU A 7 45.05 25.17 -13.97
CA LEU A 7 45.46 24.78 -15.35
C LEU A 7 45.54 23.25 -15.53
N GLY A 8 44.66 22.50 -14.84
CA GLY A 8 44.66 21.03 -14.81
C GLY A 8 43.53 20.36 -15.61
N LYS A 9 42.87 21.05 -16.55
CA LYS A 9 41.77 20.47 -17.35
C LYS A 9 41.79 20.77 -18.85
N ALA A 10 42.87 21.32 -19.41
CA ALA A 10 42.91 21.67 -20.84
C ALA A 10 44.18 21.23 -21.61
N ILE A 11 45.10 20.47 -21.00
CA ILE A 11 46.30 19.94 -21.69
C ILE A 11 46.47 18.47 -21.34
N ALA A 12 45.51 17.66 -21.80
CA ALA A 12 45.61 16.21 -21.94
C ALA A 12 44.90 15.78 -23.25
N LEU A 13 45.02 16.63 -24.28
CA LEU A 13 44.42 16.44 -25.58
C LEU A 13 45.43 16.84 -26.66
N LEU A 14 46.66 16.31 -26.62
CA LEU A 14 47.67 16.40 -27.70
C LEU A 14 48.96 15.60 -27.41
N VAL A 15 48.87 14.42 -26.79
CA VAL A 15 49.93 13.38 -26.88
C VAL A 15 49.28 11.99 -26.85
N SER A 16 48.66 11.61 -27.96
CA SER A 16 48.27 10.21 -28.27
C SER A 16 47.80 10.06 -29.71
N ILE A 17 48.39 10.84 -30.62
CA ILE A 17 48.33 10.59 -32.08
C ILE A 17 49.75 10.15 -32.46
N SER A 18 49.88 8.94 -33.01
CA SER A 18 51.12 8.21 -33.33
C SER A 18 51.73 7.31 -32.25
N LEU A 19 50.96 6.35 -31.71
CA LEU A 19 51.42 4.96 -31.51
C LEU A 19 50.24 4.02 -31.18
N MET A 20 49.32 3.83 -32.12
CA MET A 20 48.31 2.76 -32.03
C MET A 20 47.99 2.22 -33.43
N LEU A 21 49.05 1.81 -34.12
CA LEU A 21 48.99 1.07 -35.37
C LEU A 21 49.72 -0.26 -35.17
N ALA A 22 49.21 -1.11 -34.26
CA ALA A 22 49.50 -2.56 -34.18
C ALA A 22 48.78 -3.24 -33.00
N MET A 23 47.51 -2.92 -32.71
CA MET A 23 46.57 -3.83 -32.05
C MET A 23 45.18 -3.37 -32.46
N LEU A 24 44.81 -3.62 -33.71
CA LEU A 24 43.40 -3.91 -33.95
C LEU A 24 43.06 -5.03 -32.97
N PRO A 25 42.09 -4.90 -32.05
CA PRO A 25 41.40 -6.11 -31.65
C PRO A 25 40.94 -6.68 -32.98
N THR A 26 41.42 -7.87 -33.33
CA THR A 26 40.59 -8.73 -34.14
C THR A 26 39.22 -8.63 -33.47
N VAL A 27 38.24 -8.05 -34.17
CA VAL A 27 36.86 -8.41 -33.91
C VAL A 27 36.82 -9.88 -34.29
N SER A 28 37.28 -10.72 -33.36
CA SER A 28 36.72 -12.03 -33.21
C SER A 28 35.25 -11.71 -33.03
N PHE A 29 34.46 -11.95 -34.08
CA PHE A 29 33.11 -12.41 -33.86
C PHE A 29 33.29 -13.62 -32.96
N GLY A 30 33.29 -13.38 -31.64
CA GLY A 30 33.08 -14.42 -30.68
C GLY A 30 31.79 -15.05 -31.16
N THR A 31 31.89 -16.25 -31.71
CA THR A 31 30.73 -17.06 -32.03
C THR A 31 30.05 -17.26 -30.69
N THR A 32 29.15 -16.34 -30.29
CA THR A 32 28.23 -16.59 -29.19
C THR A 32 27.45 -17.78 -29.66
N THR A 33 27.85 -18.94 -29.16
CA THR A 33 27.21 -20.20 -29.48
C THR A 33 25.75 -20.05 -29.09
N SER A 34 24.86 -20.21 -30.06
CA SER A 34 23.43 -20.14 -29.83
C SER A 34 23.05 -21.11 -28.72
N GLY A 35 22.16 -20.70 -27.84
CA GLY A 35 21.58 -21.56 -26.83
C GLY A 35 20.50 -22.46 -27.44
N ILE A 36 20.20 -23.54 -26.72
CA ILE A 36 19.12 -24.47 -27.06
C ILE A 36 18.01 -24.29 -26.03
N ILE A 37 16.78 -24.22 -26.51
CA ILE A 37 15.59 -24.33 -25.66
C ILE A 37 14.73 -25.47 -26.17
N SER A 38 14.36 -26.37 -25.29
CA SER A 38 13.53 -27.52 -25.62
C SER A 38 12.50 -27.75 -24.52
N GLY A 39 11.57 -28.66 -24.76
CA GLY A 39 10.61 -29.05 -23.75
C GLY A 39 9.53 -29.98 -24.28
N HIS A 40 8.64 -30.35 -23.37
CA HIS A 40 7.51 -31.22 -23.60
C HIS A 40 6.22 -30.51 -23.18
N VAL A 41 5.28 -30.37 -24.11
CA VAL A 41 3.96 -29.80 -23.84
C VAL A 41 2.95 -30.93 -23.76
N THR A 42 2.29 -31.06 -22.61
CA THR A 42 1.24 -32.06 -22.37
C THR A 42 -0.11 -31.41 -22.14
N SER A 43 -1.16 -32.23 -22.18
CA SER A 43 -2.50 -31.87 -21.71
C SER A 43 -2.57 -32.23 -20.23
N GLU A 44 -2.95 -31.30 -19.37
CA GLU A 44 -3.14 -31.59 -17.94
C GLU A 44 -4.25 -32.64 -17.71
N VAL A 45 -5.24 -32.67 -18.60
CA VAL A 45 -6.40 -33.58 -18.53
C VAL A 45 -6.01 -35.03 -18.81
N THR A 46 -5.19 -35.26 -19.84
CA THR A 46 -4.88 -36.63 -20.32
C THR A 46 -3.45 -37.06 -20.00
N GLY A 47 -2.56 -36.13 -19.67
CA GLY A 47 -1.12 -36.35 -19.54
C GLY A 47 -0.42 -36.62 -20.89
N GLU A 48 -1.14 -36.61 -22.01
CA GLU A 48 -0.57 -36.91 -23.32
C GLU A 48 0.08 -35.67 -23.95
N GLY A 49 1.13 -35.89 -24.74
CA GLY A 49 1.83 -34.83 -25.46
C GLY A 49 0.94 -34.16 -26.51
N VAL A 50 0.92 -32.84 -26.55
CA VAL A 50 0.05 -32.06 -27.43
C VAL A 50 0.81 -31.66 -28.68
N SER A 51 0.36 -32.14 -29.84
CA SER A 51 1.02 -31.83 -31.12
C SER A 51 0.66 -30.45 -31.69
N LYS A 52 1.58 -29.86 -32.45
CA LYS A 52 1.39 -28.57 -33.17
C LYS A 52 1.07 -27.37 -32.27
N VAL A 53 1.40 -27.44 -30.98
CA VAL A 53 1.37 -26.27 -30.11
C VAL A 53 2.40 -25.28 -30.63
N LYS A 54 1.96 -24.06 -30.95
CA LYS A 54 2.85 -22.97 -31.33
C LYS A 54 3.48 -22.41 -30.05
N VAL A 55 4.75 -22.68 -29.85
CA VAL A 55 5.57 -22.13 -28.77
C VAL A 55 6.24 -20.86 -29.30
N THR A 56 5.90 -19.72 -28.70
CA THR A 56 6.44 -18.42 -29.09
C THR A 56 7.36 -17.91 -27.99
N LEU A 57 8.64 -17.69 -28.33
CA LEU A 57 9.60 -17.07 -27.43
C LEU A 57 9.66 -15.57 -27.71
N TYR A 58 9.35 -14.78 -26.69
CA TYR A 58 9.40 -13.33 -26.70
C TYR A 58 10.70 -12.88 -26.03
N PRO A 59 11.66 -12.33 -26.79
CA PRO A 59 12.82 -11.72 -26.19
C PRO A 59 12.38 -10.56 -25.28
N VAL A 60 12.93 -10.51 -24.07
CA VAL A 60 12.61 -9.44 -23.11
C VAL A 60 13.88 -8.79 -22.56
N ASN A 61 13.73 -7.56 -22.13
CA ASN A 61 14.73 -6.81 -21.37
C ASN A 61 14.77 -7.30 -19.92
N ALA A 62 15.75 -6.83 -19.14
CA ALA A 62 15.90 -7.22 -17.73
C ALA A 62 14.71 -6.80 -16.85
N ASP A 63 13.96 -5.78 -17.25
CA ASP A 63 12.72 -5.34 -16.61
C ASP A 63 11.47 -6.15 -17.02
N GLY A 64 11.64 -7.14 -17.90
CA GLY A 64 10.55 -8.00 -18.40
C GLY A 64 9.73 -7.40 -19.55
N SER A 65 10.06 -6.19 -20.01
CA SER A 65 9.43 -5.56 -21.18
C SER A 65 9.87 -6.24 -22.49
N ASN A 66 9.00 -6.19 -23.51
CA ASN A 66 9.35 -6.73 -24.83
C ASN A 66 10.57 -6.02 -25.41
N ASP A 67 11.57 -6.80 -25.79
CA ASP A 67 12.72 -6.32 -26.54
C ASP A 67 12.38 -6.35 -28.04
N TYR A 68 11.86 -5.22 -28.53
CA TYR A 68 11.45 -5.06 -29.94
C TYR A 68 12.64 -5.10 -30.92
N CYS A 69 13.89 -5.03 -30.44
CA CYS A 69 15.07 -5.11 -31.29
C CYS A 69 15.44 -6.56 -31.64
N ARG A 70 14.93 -7.55 -30.89
CA ARG A 70 15.11 -8.98 -31.17
C ARG A 70 13.82 -9.60 -31.74
N ALA A 71 13.98 -10.42 -32.76
CA ALA A 71 12.86 -11.12 -33.38
C ALA A 71 12.31 -12.22 -32.47
N LYS A 72 10.98 -12.39 -32.47
CA LYS A 72 10.31 -13.52 -31.82
C LYS A 72 10.69 -14.83 -32.51
N ILE A 73 10.84 -15.89 -31.73
CA ILE A 73 11.14 -17.23 -32.24
C ILE A 73 9.87 -18.07 -32.14
N TYR A 74 9.60 -18.84 -33.19
CA TYR A 74 8.45 -19.73 -33.26
C TYR A 74 8.93 -21.16 -33.46
N VAL A 75 8.50 -22.05 -32.58
CA VAL A 75 8.72 -23.49 -32.69
C VAL A 75 7.39 -24.22 -32.45
N TYR A 76 7.24 -25.39 -33.03
CA TYR A 76 6.02 -26.20 -32.90
C TYR A 76 6.36 -27.54 -32.27
N THR A 77 5.48 -28.01 -31.40
CA THR A 77 5.59 -29.36 -30.85
C THR A 77 5.36 -30.41 -31.92
N ASN A 78 6.13 -31.49 -31.86
CA ASN A 78 5.97 -32.67 -32.71
C ASN A 78 4.73 -33.50 -32.29
N SER A 79 4.51 -34.65 -32.95
CA SER A 79 3.37 -35.54 -32.66
C SER A 79 3.30 -36.04 -31.22
N SER A 80 4.43 -36.06 -30.50
CA SER A 80 4.54 -36.51 -29.12
C SER A 80 4.61 -35.37 -28.12
N GLY A 81 4.41 -34.12 -28.54
CA GLY A 81 4.42 -32.94 -27.67
C GLY A 81 5.78 -32.26 -27.46
N TYR A 82 6.86 -32.78 -28.04
CA TYR A 82 8.20 -32.21 -27.82
C TYR A 82 8.52 -31.09 -28.81
N TYR A 83 9.19 -30.05 -28.34
CA TYR A 83 9.71 -28.95 -29.17
C TYR A 83 11.19 -28.67 -28.86
N GLU A 84 11.90 -28.12 -29.84
CA GLU A 84 13.30 -27.71 -29.69
C GLU A 84 13.62 -26.56 -30.66
N SER A 85 14.28 -25.52 -30.14
CA SER A 85 14.90 -24.44 -30.91
C SER A 85 16.40 -24.41 -30.63
N THR A 86 17.20 -24.80 -31.64
CA THR A 86 18.65 -24.98 -31.54
C THR A 86 19.47 -23.74 -31.90
N ASN A 87 18.82 -22.66 -32.35
CA ASN A 87 19.49 -21.43 -32.76
C ASN A 87 18.93 -20.21 -32.01
N THR A 88 18.79 -20.33 -30.69
CA THR A 88 18.21 -19.29 -29.84
C THR A 88 19.32 -18.36 -29.35
N ALA A 89 19.20 -17.06 -29.61
CA ALA A 89 20.18 -16.09 -29.10
C ALA A 89 20.18 -16.11 -27.56
N PRO A 90 21.34 -16.08 -26.88
CA PRO A 90 21.37 -16.04 -25.43
C PRO A 90 20.64 -14.82 -24.86
N GLY A 91 20.00 -14.96 -23.70
CA GLY A 91 19.29 -13.88 -23.03
C GLY A 91 17.94 -14.29 -22.43
N LEU A 92 17.18 -13.30 -21.95
CA LEU A 92 15.89 -13.50 -21.29
C LEU A 92 14.74 -13.60 -22.29
N TYR A 93 13.81 -14.51 -22.03
CA TYR A 93 12.61 -14.75 -22.81
C TYR A 93 11.39 -14.97 -21.92
N LYS A 94 10.23 -14.49 -22.36
CA LYS A 94 8.90 -14.99 -21.91
C LYS A 94 8.36 -15.95 -22.97
N ILE A 95 7.65 -17.00 -22.57
CA ILE A 95 7.23 -18.07 -23.48
C ILE A 95 5.71 -18.19 -23.47
N ARG A 96 5.10 -18.23 -24.65
CA ARG A 96 3.65 -18.43 -24.86
C ARG A 96 3.41 -19.75 -25.58
N PHE A 97 2.51 -20.56 -25.05
CA PHE A 97 2.04 -21.81 -25.62
C PHE A 97 0.65 -21.60 -26.21
N THR A 98 0.51 -21.78 -27.52
CA THR A 98 -0.76 -21.61 -28.23
C THR A 98 -1.16 -22.93 -28.88
N PRO A 99 -2.05 -23.72 -28.26
CA PRO A 99 -2.49 -24.99 -28.81
C PRO A 99 -3.38 -24.79 -30.05
N PRO A 100 -3.50 -25.79 -30.93
CA PRO A 100 -4.50 -25.78 -31.99
C PRO A 100 -5.92 -25.65 -31.41
N SER A 101 -6.79 -24.87 -32.04
CA SER A 101 -8.16 -24.65 -31.55
C SER A 101 -8.98 -25.94 -31.40
N THR A 102 -8.60 -27.03 -32.06
CA THR A 102 -9.28 -28.33 -31.99
C THR A 102 -8.97 -29.14 -30.73
N THR A 103 -7.98 -28.75 -29.91
CA THR A 103 -7.57 -29.55 -28.74
C THR A 103 -8.45 -29.33 -27.52
N GLY A 104 -9.18 -28.22 -27.45
CA GLY A 104 -9.92 -27.83 -26.24
C GLY A 104 -9.02 -27.43 -25.06
N LEU A 105 -7.76 -27.07 -25.34
CA LEU A 105 -6.79 -26.59 -24.36
C LEU A 105 -6.63 -25.09 -24.48
N GLN A 106 -6.31 -24.42 -23.37
CA GLN A 106 -6.20 -22.96 -23.35
C GLN A 106 -4.82 -22.45 -23.76
N ILE A 107 -4.76 -21.16 -24.08
CA ILE A 107 -3.49 -20.45 -24.28
C ILE A 107 -2.90 -20.15 -22.91
N GLU A 108 -1.60 -20.43 -22.75
CA GLU A 108 -0.88 -20.20 -21.51
C GLU A 108 0.49 -19.60 -21.77
N TYR A 109 1.04 -19.00 -20.72
CA TYR A 109 2.41 -18.54 -20.63
C TYR A 109 3.14 -19.39 -19.60
N PHE A 110 4.46 -19.45 -19.74
CA PHE A 110 5.30 -20.33 -18.94
C PHE A 110 4.97 -20.30 -17.44
N ASN A 111 4.88 -21.50 -16.85
CA ASN A 111 4.60 -21.75 -15.43
C ASN A 111 3.16 -21.37 -15.04
N ASP A 112 2.20 -21.91 -15.81
CA ASP A 112 0.74 -21.76 -15.64
C ASP A 112 0.21 -20.31 -15.64
N LYS A 113 0.99 -19.37 -16.17
CA LYS A 113 0.60 -17.95 -16.19
C LYS A 113 -0.40 -17.70 -17.32
N LYS A 114 -1.45 -16.92 -17.06
CA LYS A 114 -2.50 -16.65 -18.07
C LYS A 114 -2.28 -15.37 -18.87
N ALA A 115 -1.20 -14.64 -18.59
CA ALA A 115 -0.90 -13.33 -19.16
C ALA A 115 0.60 -13.15 -19.42
N PHE A 116 0.94 -12.34 -20.42
CA PHE A 116 2.33 -12.02 -20.76
C PHE A 116 3.03 -11.29 -19.61
N GLU A 117 2.36 -10.35 -18.96
CA GLU A 117 2.96 -9.52 -17.92
C GLU A 117 3.39 -10.33 -16.70
N THR A 118 2.60 -11.34 -16.33
CA THR A 118 2.86 -12.21 -15.18
C THR A 118 3.65 -13.48 -15.51
N SER A 119 3.98 -13.69 -16.80
CA SER A 119 4.81 -14.79 -17.27
C SER A 119 6.20 -14.75 -16.64
N ASP A 120 6.68 -15.91 -16.18
CA ASP A 120 8.04 -15.99 -15.64
C ASP A 120 9.08 -15.90 -16.77
N MET A 121 10.21 -15.25 -16.47
CA MET A 121 11.31 -15.07 -17.41
C MET A 121 12.24 -16.28 -17.40
N VAL A 122 12.58 -16.78 -18.59
CA VAL A 122 13.53 -17.87 -18.80
C VAL A 122 14.83 -17.30 -19.37
N ASN A 123 15.95 -17.62 -18.73
CA ASN A 123 17.28 -17.29 -19.25
C ASN A 123 17.81 -18.41 -20.16
N VAL A 124 18.08 -18.10 -21.42
CA VAL A 124 18.75 -19.00 -22.36
C VAL A 124 20.26 -18.74 -22.31
N PRO A 125 21.08 -19.69 -21.82
CA PRO A 125 22.52 -19.49 -21.67
C PRO A 125 23.27 -19.61 -23.01
N SER A 126 24.42 -18.93 -23.13
CA SER A 126 25.31 -19.05 -24.30
C SER A 126 25.89 -20.46 -24.41
N GLY A 127 25.61 -21.13 -25.53
CA GLY A 127 26.06 -22.49 -25.82
C GLY A 127 25.50 -23.59 -24.92
N GLY A 128 24.58 -23.25 -24.00
CA GLY A 128 23.92 -24.20 -23.11
C GLY A 128 22.51 -24.52 -23.55
N SER A 129 21.87 -25.44 -22.83
CA SER A 129 20.46 -25.82 -23.03
C SER A 129 19.61 -25.49 -21.81
N VAL A 130 18.34 -25.16 -22.06
CA VAL A 130 17.30 -25.04 -21.03
C VAL A 130 16.09 -25.87 -21.46
N VAL A 131 15.50 -26.60 -20.51
CA VAL A 131 14.31 -27.44 -20.73
C VAL A 131 13.12 -26.80 -20.04
N ILE A 132 12.04 -26.58 -20.79
CA ILE A 132 10.83 -25.88 -20.39
C ILE A 132 9.62 -26.74 -20.78
N ASP A 133 9.18 -27.55 -19.82
CA ASP A 133 7.97 -28.35 -19.96
C ASP A 133 6.74 -27.55 -19.53
N GLU A 134 5.58 -27.86 -20.11
CA GLU A 134 4.31 -27.20 -19.77
C GLU A 134 3.14 -28.18 -19.88
N ALA A 135 2.20 -28.13 -18.95
CA ALA A 135 0.98 -28.93 -18.98
C ALA A 135 -0.22 -28.01 -19.18
N LEU A 136 -0.73 -27.93 -20.42
CA LEU A 136 -1.81 -27.00 -20.75
C LEU A 136 -3.12 -27.43 -20.10
N GLU A 137 -3.76 -26.51 -19.39
CA GLU A 137 -5.06 -26.77 -18.79
C GLU A 137 -6.19 -26.74 -19.83
N GLN A 138 -7.36 -27.20 -19.41
CA GLN A 138 -8.55 -27.26 -20.24
C GLN A 138 -9.14 -25.86 -20.51
N ALA A 139 -9.42 -25.56 -21.77
CA ALA A 139 -10.13 -24.35 -22.14
C ALA A 139 -11.62 -24.44 -21.85
N GLY A 140 -12.25 -23.29 -21.68
CA GLY A 140 -13.68 -23.14 -21.89
C GLY A 140 -14.01 -22.87 -23.36
N THR A 141 -15.28 -23.03 -23.70
CA THR A 141 -15.83 -22.72 -25.01
C THR A 141 -16.85 -21.59 -24.88
N VAL A 142 -16.80 -20.63 -25.80
CA VAL A 142 -17.89 -19.66 -26.01
C VAL A 142 -18.41 -19.83 -27.42
N SER A 143 -19.72 -20.00 -27.56
CA SER A 143 -20.39 -20.05 -28.85
C SER A 143 -21.72 -19.35 -28.79
N GLY A 144 -22.26 -18.96 -29.94
CA GLY A 144 -23.61 -18.43 -30.00
C GLY A 144 -24.07 -18.19 -31.43
N HIS A 145 -25.30 -17.72 -31.52
CA HIS A 145 -25.98 -17.33 -32.74
C HIS A 145 -26.45 -15.88 -32.62
N VAL A 146 -26.15 -15.05 -33.63
CA VAL A 146 -26.61 -13.67 -33.68
C VAL A 146 -27.69 -13.53 -34.72
N THR A 147 -28.85 -13.06 -34.30
CA THR A 147 -30.00 -12.77 -35.17
C THR A 147 -30.10 -11.26 -35.40
N ASN A 148 -30.43 -10.87 -36.63
CA ASN A 148 -30.79 -9.50 -36.97
C ASN A 148 -32.24 -9.27 -36.50
N GLY A 149 -32.43 -8.41 -35.50
CA GLY A 149 -33.74 -8.13 -34.88
C GLY A 149 -34.75 -7.43 -35.80
N ILE A 150 -34.28 -6.77 -36.86
CA ILE A 150 -35.14 -6.10 -37.87
C ILE A 150 -35.77 -7.14 -38.80
N THR A 151 -34.94 -8.03 -39.36
CA THR A 151 -35.35 -8.98 -40.41
C THR A 151 -35.71 -10.36 -39.90
N GLY A 152 -35.31 -10.71 -38.67
CA GLY A 152 -35.41 -12.05 -38.09
C GLY A 152 -34.44 -13.07 -38.70
N ASN A 153 -33.57 -12.66 -39.63
CA ASN A 153 -32.60 -13.54 -40.28
C ASN A 153 -31.29 -13.62 -39.48
N PRO A 154 -30.45 -14.65 -39.70
CA PRO A 154 -29.11 -14.69 -39.13
C PRO A 154 -28.25 -13.49 -39.56
N SER A 155 -27.50 -12.90 -38.63
CA SER A 155 -26.64 -11.74 -38.89
C SER A 155 -25.19 -12.17 -39.10
N ALA A 156 -24.73 -12.15 -40.34
CA ALA A 156 -23.38 -12.55 -40.73
C ALA A 156 -22.35 -11.41 -40.57
N GLY A 157 -21.10 -11.75 -40.27
CA GLY A 157 -19.99 -10.78 -40.17
C GLY A 157 -20.01 -9.90 -38.91
N VAL A 158 -20.90 -10.14 -37.96
CA VAL A 158 -20.92 -9.43 -36.67
C VAL A 158 -19.62 -9.74 -35.93
N LYS A 159 -18.88 -8.70 -35.57
CA LYS A 159 -17.68 -8.81 -34.76
C LYS A 159 -18.06 -9.02 -33.30
N VAL A 160 -17.82 -10.23 -32.79
CA VAL A 160 -18.03 -10.60 -31.39
C VAL A 160 -16.70 -10.48 -30.66
N THR A 161 -16.63 -9.61 -29.66
CA THR A 161 -15.42 -9.36 -28.89
C THR A 161 -15.62 -9.78 -27.44
N LEU A 162 -14.80 -10.73 -26.96
CA LEU A 162 -14.75 -11.11 -25.55
C LEU A 162 -13.66 -10.29 -24.86
N TYR A 163 -14.06 -9.52 -23.86
CA TYR A 163 -13.19 -8.69 -23.04
C TYR A 163 -12.95 -9.40 -21.70
N PRO A 164 -11.72 -9.83 -21.40
CA PRO A 164 -11.37 -10.26 -20.05
C PRO A 164 -11.64 -9.12 -19.06
N VAL A 165 -12.21 -9.45 -17.90
CA VAL A 165 -12.48 -8.49 -16.84
C VAL A 165 -12.09 -9.05 -15.48
N TYR A 166 -11.80 -8.15 -14.54
CA TYR A 166 -11.72 -8.52 -13.12
C TYR A 166 -13.13 -8.69 -12.53
N SER A 167 -13.20 -9.20 -11.29
CA SER A 167 -14.46 -9.38 -10.56
C SER A 167 -15.25 -8.08 -10.35
N ASN A 168 -14.59 -6.92 -10.41
CA ASN A 168 -15.22 -5.60 -10.34
C ASN A 168 -15.72 -5.09 -11.73
N GLY A 169 -15.63 -5.90 -12.78
CA GLY A 169 -16.09 -5.57 -14.13
C GLY A 169 -15.19 -4.64 -14.94
N LYS A 170 -14.03 -4.22 -14.38
CA LYS A 170 -13.04 -3.44 -15.13
C LYS A 170 -12.28 -4.34 -16.12
N PRO A 171 -11.87 -3.80 -17.29
CA PRO A 171 -11.05 -4.56 -18.24
C PRO A 171 -9.75 -5.07 -17.62
N ASP A 172 -9.46 -6.35 -17.84
CA ASP A 172 -8.15 -6.95 -17.54
C ASP A 172 -7.27 -6.86 -18.79
N TYR A 173 -6.42 -5.83 -18.83
CA TYR A 173 -5.52 -5.59 -19.96
C TYR A 173 -4.33 -6.55 -20.01
N SER A 174 -4.12 -7.37 -18.97
CA SER A 174 -3.04 -8.37 -18.97
C SER A 174 -3.36 -9.58 -19.87
N ARG A 175 -4.66 -9.81 -20.15
CA ARG A 175 -5.16 -10.89 -20.99
C ARG A 175 -5.55 -10.38 -22.38
N ASP A 176 -5.26 -11.18 -23.40
CA ASP A 176 -5.63 -10.87 -24.78
C ASP A 176 -7.17 -10.83 -24.95
N ARG A 177 -7.66 -9.81 -25.65
CA ARG A 177 -9.05 -9.77 -26.14
C ARG A 177 -9.23 -10.78 -27.27
N ILE A 178 -10.39 -11.41 -27.33
CA ILE A 178 -10.69 -12.43 -28.34
C ILE A 178 -11.69 -11.86 -29.33
N TYR A 179 -11.35 -11.92 -30.62
CA TYR A 179 -12.16 -11.43 -31.71
C TYR A 179 -12.68 -12.58 -32.54
N LEU A 180 -14.00 -12.67 -32.66
CA LEU A 180 -14.71 -13.65 -33.46
C LEU A 180 -15.61 -12.91 -34.45
N TYR A 181 -16.00 -13.60 -35.52
CA TYR A 181 -16.95 -13.09 -36.50
C TYR A 181 -18.02 -14.15 -36.72
N THR A 182 -19.27 -13.73 -36.81
CA THR A 182 -20.36 -14.63 -37.17
C THR A 182 -20.23 -15.10 -38.61
N ASP A 183 -20.48 -16.39 -38.86
CA ASP A 183 -20.53 -16.97 -40.20
C ASP A 183 -21.79 -16.54 -40.97
N SER A 184 -21.97 -17.04 -42.20
CA SER A 184 -23.15 -16.74 -43.02
C SER A 184 -24.48 -17.18 -42.40
N ASN A 185 -24.44 -18.06 -41.40
CA ASN A 185 -25.59 -18.54 -40.65
C ASN A 185 -25.68 -17.86 -39.27
N GLY A 186 -24.97 -16.76 -39.04
CA GLY A 186 -25.01 -16.01 -37.77
C GLY A 186 -24.28 -16.68 -36.61
N ASN A 187 -23.59 -17.80 -36.81
CA ASN A 187 -22.97 -18.55 -35.71
C ASN A 187 -21.52 -18.15 -35.47
N PHE A 188 -21.09 -18.18 -34.21
CA PHE A 188 -19.69 -18.03 -33.82
C PHE A 188 -19.31 -19.08 -32.75
N LYS A 189 -18.03 -19.49 -32.73
CA LYS A 189 -17.52 -20.43 -31.73
C LYS A 189 -16.01 -20.27 -31.52
N ALA A 190 -15.60 -20.29 -30.26
CA ALA A 190 -14.21 -20.34 -29.83
C ALA A 190 -14.04 -21.38 -28.72
N THR A 191 -13.11 -22.31 -28.91
CA THR A 191 -12.89 -23.51 -28.09
C THR A 191 -11.61 -23.47 -27.26
N TYR A 192 -10.92 -22.34 -27.27
CA TYR A 192 -9.60 -22.13 -26.65
C TYR A 192 -9.65 -20.97 -25.63
N ILE A 193 -10.84 -20.67 -25.10
CA ILE A 193 -11.03 -19.55 -24.20
C ILE A 193 -10.41 -19.91 -22.85
N VAL A 194 -9.50 -19.07 -22.37
CA VAL A 194 -8.94 -19.19 -21.02
C VAL A 194 -10.09 -19.03 -20.02
N PRO A 195 -10.38 -19.98 -19.12
CA PRO A 195 -11.43 -19.82 -18.12
C PRO A 195 -11.29 -18.52 -17.31
N GLY A 196 -12.41 -17.99 -16.85
CA GLY A 196 -12.46 -16.72 -16.13
C GLY A 196 -13.63 -15.84 -16.51
N LEU A 197 -13.52 -14.56 -16.15
CA LEU A 197 -14.60 -13.59 -16.26
C LEU A 197 -14.46 -12.74 -17.52
N TYR A 198 -15.58 -12.57 -18.24
CA TYR A 198 -15.62 -11.83 -19.50
C TYR A 198 -16.85 -10.95 -19.62
N LYS A 199 -16.75 -9.89 -20.43
CA LYS A 199 -17.88 -9.19 -21.04
C LYS A 199 -17.85 -9.41 -22.56
N ILE A 200 -19.00 -9.57 -23.20
CA ILE A 200 -19.10 -9.78 -24.65
C ILE A 200 -19.73 -8.55 -25.29
N ARG A 201 -19.11 -8.06 -26.38
CA ARG A 201 -19.64 -6.99 -27.23
C ARG A 201 -19.89 -7.51 -28.64
N TYR A 202 -21.04 -7.16 -29.20
CA TYR A 202 -21.44 -7.41 -30.57
C TYR A 202 -21.38 -6.10 -31.35
N THR A 203 -20.53 -6.05 -32.37
CA THR A 203 -20.44 -4.91 -33.29
C THR A 203 -20.92 -5.36 -34.67
N PRO A 204 -22.10 -4.90 -35.12
CA PRO A 204 -22.63 -5.28 -36.42
C PRO A 204 -21.79 -4.68 -37.56
N PRO A 205 -21.82 -5.29 -38.77
CA PRO A 205 -21.22 -4.70 -39.95
C PRO A 205 -21.89 -3.38 -40.35
N ASP A 206 -21.13 -2.52 -41.03
CA ASP A 206 -21.68 -1.33 -41.70
C ASP A 206 -22.79 -1.74 -42.70
N GLY A 207 -23.78 -0.89 -42.89
CA GLY A 207 -24.91 -1.09 -43.79
C GLY A 207 -26.07 -1.93 -43.24
N THR A 208 -25.96 -2.44 -42.01
CA THR A 208 -26.97 -3.35 -41.43
C THR A 208 -28.09 -2.65 -40.67
N HIS A 209 -27.92 -1.37 -40.33
CA HIS A 209 -28.81 -0.60 -39.46
C HIS A 209 -29.05 -1.24 -38.09
N LEU A 210 -28.13 -2.09 -37.62
CA LEU A 210 -28.18 -2.69 -36.29
C LEU A 210 -27.30 -1.89 -35.33
N GLN A 211 -27.68 -1.81 -34.06
CA GLN A 211 -26.87 -1.12 -33.05
C GLN A 211 -25.78 -2.01 -32.43
N ILE A 212 -24.79 -1.36 -31.84
CA ILE A 212 -23.82 -2.02 -30.95
C ILE A 212 -24.53 -2.45 -29.67
N GLU A 213 -24.31 -3.70 -29.28
CA GLU A 213 -24.85 -4.27 -28.04
C GLU A 213 -23.81 -5.09 -27.29
N TYR A 214 -24.11 -5.36 -26.04
CA TYR A 214 -23.39 -6.27 -25.17
C TYR A 214 -24.34 -7.39 -24.76
N PHE A 215 -23.75 -8.54 -24.44
CA PHE A 215 -24.51 -9.75 -24.16
C PHE A 215 -25.69 -9.54 -23.22
N ASN A 216 -26.80 -10.17 -23.57
CA ASN A 216 -28.08 -10.13 -22.87
C ASN A 216 -28.71 -8.73 -22.94
N ASP A 217 -28.78 -8.20 -24.16
CA ASP A 217 -29.50 -6.97 -24.52
C ASP A 217 -29.01 -5.71 -23.77
N LYS A 218 -27.72 -5.66 -23.42
CA LYS A 218 -27.13 -4.53 -22.70
C LYS A 218 -26.60 -3.51 -23.70
N LYS A 219 -26.91 -2.22 -23.53
CA LYS A 219 -26.52 -1.16 -24.48
C LYS A 219 -25.25 -0.40 -24.11
N SER A 220 -24.59 -0.79 -23.03
CA SER A 220 -23.47 -0.04 -22.47
C SER A 220 -22.50 -0.97 -21.76
N TRP A 221 -21.24 -0.59 -21.72
CA TRP A 221 -20.19 -1.33 -21.02
C TRP A 221 -20.46 -1.46 -19.53
N ASP A 222 -20.92 -0.39 -18.88
CA ASP A 222 -21.08 -0.35 -17.42
C ASP A 222 -22.18 -1.31 -16.94
N PHE A 223 -23.24 -1.44 -17.73
CA PHE A 223 -24.35 -2.36 -17.45
C PHE A 223 -24.22 -3.73 -18.14
N ALA A 224 -23.15 -3.97 -18.89
CA ALA A 224 -22.91 -5.27 -19.52
C ALA A 224 -22.72 -6.37 -18.47
N ASP A 225 -23.36 -7.51 -18.69
CA ASP A 225 -23.27 -8.65 -17.78
C ASP A 225 -21.86 -9.26 -17.81
N ILE A 226 -21.34 -9.60 -16.63
CA ILE A 226 -20.11 -10.39 -16.51
C ILE A 226 -20.48 -11.86 -16.63
N ILE A 227 -19.94 -12.52 -17.65
CA ILE A 227 -20.09 -13.96 -17.83
C ILE A 227 -18.91 -14.69 -17.23
N THR A 228 -19.15 -15.93 -16.80
CA THR A 228 -18.09 -16.85 -16.34
C THR A 228 -17.92 -17.94 -17.39
N VAL A 229 -16.70 -18.06 -17.90
CA VAL A 229 -16.30 -19.17 -18.78
C VAL A 229 -15.60 -20.21 -17.93
N LEU A 230 -16.16 -21.42 -17.87
CA LEU A 230 -15.66 -22.54 -17.08
C LEU A 230 -14.86 -23.53 -17.95
N PRO A 231 -13.87 -24.24 -17.38
CA PRO A 231 -13.11 -25.25 -18.12
C PRO A 231 -14.04 -26.38 -18.59
N ALA A 232 -13.80 -26.91 -19.79
CA ALA A 232 -14.58 -27.97 -20.43
C ALA A 232 -16.05 -27.62 -20.77
N GLU A 233 -16.54 -26.46 -20.34
CA GLU A 233 -17.93 -26.07 -20.52
C GLU A 233 -18.09 -25.16 -21.73
N THR A 234 -19.31 -25.13 -22.28
CA THR A 234 -19.69 -24.19 -23.35
C THR A 234 -20.65 -23.16 -22.79
N PHE A 235 -20.23 -21.90 -22.78
CA PHE A 235 -21.12 -20.77 -22.57
C PHE A 235 -21.81 -20.42 -23.88
N ILE A 236 -23.15 -20.38 -23.86
CA ILE A 236 -23.97 -20.01 -25.01
C ILE A 236 -24.31 -18.52 -24.94
N ALA A 237 -23.84 -17.77 -25.93
CA ALA A 237 -23.93 -16.33 -26.03
C ALA A 237 -24.76 -15.91 -27.26
N ASP A 238 -25.98 -16.43 -27.34
CA ASP A 238 -26.94 -16.04 -28.38
C ASP A 238 -27.39 -14.59 -28.16
N GLU A 239 -27.60 -13.85 -29.25
CA GLU A 239 -28.01 -12.44 -29.18
C GLU A 239 -28.93 -12.07 -30.34
N VAL A 240 -29.88 -11.17 -30.08
CA VAL A 240 -30.74 -10.58 -31.12
C VAL A 240 -30.46 -9.09 -31.17
N LEU A 241 -29.69 -8.65 -32.17
CA LEU A 241 -29.32 -7.24 -32.27
C LEU A 241 -30.52 -6.41 -32.70
N GLU A 242 -30.83 -5.35 -31.96
CA GLU A 242 -31.92 -4.46 -32.31
C GLU A 242 -31.50 -3.44 -33.38
N GLU A 243 -32.51 -2.76 -33.90
CA GLU A 243 -32.35 -1.66 -34.84
C GLU A 243 -31.58 -0.49 -34.21
N GLY A 244 -30.58 -0.01 -34.93
CA GLY A 244 -29.76 1.13 -34.58
C GLY A 244 -30.20 2.39 -35.29
N ALA A 245 -29.75 3.51 -34.75
CA ALA A 245 -29.99 4.82 -35.30
C ALA A 245 -28.91 5.23 -36.32
N THR A 246 -29.31 6.04 -37.30
CA THR A 246 -28.40 6.58 -38.31
C THR A 246 -28.15 8.08 -38.06
N LEU A 247 -26.87 8.47 -38.06
CA LEU A 247 -26.45 9.86 -38.06
C LEU A 247 -25.59 10.13 -39.30
N PHE A 248 -25.93 11.17 -40.04
CA PHE A 248 -25.14 11.62 -41.18
C PHE A 248 -25.04 13.14 -41.19
N GLY A 249 -24.14 13.68 -42.01
CA GLY A 249 -24.04 15.12 -42.16
C GLY A 249 -22.97 15.51 -43.16
N HIS A 250 -22.92 16.80 -43.44
CA HIS A 250 -21.96 17.43 -44.32
C HIS A 250 -21.16 18.49 -43.55
N VAL A 251 -19.85 18.48 -43.71
CA VAL A 251 -18.96 19.47 -43.11
C VAL A 251 -18.31 20.29 -44.21
N GLN A 252 -18.52 21.60 -44.14
CA GLN A 252 -18.00 22.57 -45.10
C GLN A 252 -17.42 23.79 -44.38
N CYS A 253 -16.67 24.61 -45.09
CA CYS A 253 -16.27 25.94 -44.60
C CYS A 253 -17.40 26.97 -44.84
N ALA A 254 -17.31 28.15 -44.21
CA ALA A 254 -18.25 29.26 -44.42
C ALA A 254 -18.39 29.70 -45.89
N ALA A 255 -17.35 29.47 -46.72
CA ALA A 255 -17.38 29.73 -48.16
C ALA A 255 -18.05 28.61 -48.99
N GLY A 256 -18.52 27.54 -48.36
CA GLY A 256 -19.24 26.43 -48.98
C GLY A 256 -18.36 25.32 -49.59
N ASN A 257 -17.05 25.32 -49.34
CA ASN A 257 -16.18 24.22 -49.79
C ASN A 257 -16.25 23.05 -48.79
N PRO A 258 -16.39 21.80 -49.26
CA PRO A 258 -16.41 20.63 -48.38
C PRO A 258 -15.05 20.41 -47.71
N ILE A 259 -15.07 19.91 -46.47
CA ILE A 259 -13.86 19.65 -45.68
C ILE A 259 -13.70 18.14 -45.47
N LYS A 260 -12.62 17.59 -46.02
CA LYS A 260 -12.22 16.19 -45.89
C LYS A 260 -11.45 15.93 -44.59
N ASP A 261 -11.50 14.70 -44.09
CA ASP A 261 -10.71 14.20 -42.95
C ASP A 261 -11.05 14.89 -41.62
N VAL A 262 -12.24 15.51 -41.49
CA VAL A 262 -12.75 16.00 -40.21
C VAL A 262 -13.15 14.80 -39.38
N LYS A 263 -12.57 14.67 -38.19
CA LYS A 263 -12.94 13.64 -37.22
C LYS A 263 -14.23 14.05 -36.53
N VAL A 264 -15.33 13.38 -36.85
CA VAL A 264 -16.64 13.57 -36.21
C VAL A 264 -16.73 12.62 -35.02
N THR A 265 -16.75 13.17 -33.81
CA THR A 265 -16.85 12.40 -32.56
C THR A 265 -18.24 12.55 -31.96
N ILE A 266 -18.90 11.43 -31.70
CA ILE A 266 -20.23 11.38 -31.09
C ILE A 266 -20.11 10.95 -29.63
N TYR A 267 -20.56 11.85 -28.76
CA TYR A 267 -20.57 11.69 -27.32
C TYR A 267 -21.98 11.33 -26.87
N PRO A 268 -22.25 10.07 -26.51
CA PRO A 268 -23.47 9.75 -25.77
C PRO A 268 -23.54 10.56 -24.47
N VAL A 269 -24.69 11.16 -24.18
CA VAL A 269 -24.91 11.98 -22.99
C VAL A 269 -26.15 11.55 -22.22
N THR A 270 -26.21 11.95 -20.96
CA THR A 270 -27.40 11.84 -20.12
C THR A 270 -28.39 12.98 -20.40
N GLY A 271 -29.58 12.93 -19.82
CA GLY A 271 -30.59 14.00 -19.95
C GLY A 271 -30.13 15.38 -19.45
N SER A 272 -29.10 15.44 -18.60
CA SER A 272 -28.48 16.69 -18.14
C SER A 272 -27.35 17.18 -19.05
N GLY A 273 -27.05 16.48 -20.15
CA GLY A 273 -25.99 16.85 -21.10
C GLY A 273 -24.57 16.49 -20.65
N VAL A 274 -24.43 15.77 -19.53
CA VAL A 274 -23.15 15.22 -19.04
C VAL A 274 -22.80 13.98 -19.85
N ARG A 275 -21.50 13.77 -20.11
CA ARG A 275 -21.00 12.61 -20.81
C ARG A 275 -21.44 11.31 -20.12
N ASP A 276 -22.09 10.43 -20.88
CA ASP A 276 -22.38 9.06 -20.48
C ASP A 276 -21.14 8.21 -20.76
N LEU A 277 -20.41 7.87 -19.69
CA LEU A 277 -19.18 7.09 -19.77
C LEU A 277 -19.43 5.59 -19.96
N GLY A 278 -20.66 5.12 -19.72
CA GLY A 278 -21.01 3.72 -19.93
C GLY A 278 -21.16 3.36 -21.41
N ARG A 279 -21.43 4.36 -22.27
CA ARG A 279 -21.53 4.17 -23.73
C ARG A 279 -20.26 4.66 -24.45
N ASP A 280 -19.75 3.82 -25.34
CA ASP A 280 -18.58 4.12 -26.15
C ASP A 280 -18.81 5.37 -27.02
N ARG A 281 -17.76 6.19 -27.17
CA ARG A 281 -17.74 7.24 -28.20
C ARG A 281 -17.54 6.62 -29.56
N ILE A 282 -18.28 7.13 -30.55
CA ILE A 282 -18.22 6.66 -31.93
C ILE A 282 -17.59 7.75 -32.78
N TYR A 283 -16.84 7.34 -33.80
CA TYR A 283 -16.12 8.27 -34.67
C TYR A 283 -16.41 7.96 -36.13
N ALA A 284 -16.51 9.00 -36.93
CA ALA A 284 -16.41 8.93 -38.38
C ALA A 284 -15.44 9.99 -38.89
N TYR A 285 -15.02 9.85 -40.14
CA TYR A 285 -14.26 10.87 -40.85
C TYR A 285 -15.05 11.33 -42.05
N THR A 286 -15.00 12.62 -42.35
CA THR A 286 -15.61 13.15 -43.57
C THR A 286 -14.83 12.69 -44.81
N ASP A 287 -15.57 12.30 -45.84
CA ASP A 287 -15.01 11.94 -47.13
C ASP A 287 -14.52 13.17 -47.92
N ALA A 288 -14.03 12.96 -49.15
CA ALA A 288 -13.56 14.05 -50.00
C ALA A 288 -14.64 15.09 -50.36
N SER A 289 -15.91 14.72 -50.21
CA SER A 289 -17.07 15.58 -50.42
C SER A 289 -17.58 16.16 -49.10
N GLY A 290 -16.87 16.03 -47.99
CA GLY A 290 -17.27 16.57 -46.69
C GLY A 290 -18.36 15.76 -45.98
N ASN A 291 -18.78 14.61 -46.51
CA ASN A 291 -19.89 13.84 -45.96
C ASN A 291 -19.39 12.80 -44.95
N TYR A 292 -20.19 12.54 -43.91
CA TYR A 292 -19.99 11.42 -42.98
C TYR A 292 -21.31 10.69 -42.72
N ARG A 293 -21.24 9.40 -42.37
CA ARG A 293 -22.42 8.55 -42.07
C ARG A 293 -22.07 7.48 -41.04
N ILE A 294 -22.98 7.22 -40.11
CA ILE A 294 -22.85 6.24 -39.01
C ILE A 294 -24.20 5.54 -38.82
N GLU A 295 -24.18 4.21 -38.78
CA GLU A 295 -25.40 3.38 -38.95
C GLU A 295 -25.76 2.49 -37.77
N TYR A 296 -24.92 2.48 -36.74
CA TYR A 296 -24.98 1.52 -35.65
C TYR A 296 -25.05 2.20 -34.27
N LEU A 297 -25.59 3.41 -34.22
CA LEU A 297 -25.78 4.14 -32.96
C LEU A 297 -26.87 3.48 -32.13
N VAL A 298 -26.66 3.43 -30.82
CA VAL A 298 -27.75 3.11 -29.89
C VAL A 298 -28.71 4.32 -29.85
N PRO A 299 -30.03 4.18 -30.03
CA PRO A 299 -30.96 5.31 -29.88
C PRO A 299 -30.76 6.04 -28.53
N GLY A 300 -30.79 7.37 -28.54
CA GLY A 300 -30.62 8.16 -27.32
C GLY A 300 -30.10 9.57 -27.55
N LEU A 301 -29.53 10.15 -26.48
CA LEU A 301 -29.05 11.53 -26.46
C LEU A 301 -27.56 11.61 -26.75
N TYR A 302 -27.18 12.57 -27.58
CA TYR A 302 -25.82 12.75 -28.08
C TYR A 302 -25.39 14.21 -28.16
N LYS A 303 -24.08 14.46 -28.00
CA LYS A 303 -23.39 15.69 -28.41
C LYS A 303 -22.37 15.33 -29.48
N ILE A 304 -22.22 16.17 -30.50
CA ILE A 304 -21.35 15.88 -31.65
C ILE A 304 -20.26 16.94 -31.70
N MET A 305 -19.01 16.49 -31.87
CA MET A 305 -17.83 17.33 -31.99
C MET A 305 -17.19 17.11 -33.36
N PHE A 306 -16.84 18.20 -34.02
CA PHE A 306 -16.16 18.22 -35.30
C PHE A 306 -14.73 18.68 -35.07
N THR A 307 -13.78 17.76 -35.16
CA THR A 307 -12.35 18.06 -35.00
C THR A 307 -11.69 18.06 -36.38
N PRO A 308 -11.28 19.23 -36.91
CA PRO A 308 -10.53 19.31 -38.15
C PRO A 308 -9.21 18.54 -38.04
N LYS A 309 -8.63 18.19 -39.20
CA LYS A 309 -7.31 17.58 -39.23
C LYS A 309 -6.28 18.51 -38.59
N GLU A 310 -5.38 17.93 -37.80
CA GLU A 310 -4.27 18.64 -37.16
C GLU A 310 -3.43 19.40 -38.21
N GLY A 311 -3.03 20.63 -37.87
CA GLY A 311 -2.30 21.53 -38.77
C GLY A 311 -3.15 22.31 -39.77
N THR A 312 -4.49 22.21 -39.70
CA THR A 312 -5.39 23.12 -40.44
C THR A 312 -5.74 24.36 -39.59
N PRO A 313 -6.02 25.51 -40.21
CA PRO A 313 -6.40 26.71 -39.46
C PRO A 313 -7.83 26.65 -38.89
N LEU A 314 -8.57 25.58 -39.15
CA LEU A 314 -9.97 25.39 -38.76
C LEU A 314 -10.07 25.16 -37.25
N GLN A 315 -11.06 25.76 -36.60
CA GLN A 315 -11.31 25.50 -35.20
C GLN A 315 -12.17 24.26 -35.01
N GLN A 316 -11.91 23.54 -33.92
CA GLN A 316 -12.83 22.53 -33.43
C GLN A 316 -14.10 23.20 -32.93
N GLU A 317 -15.24 22.61 -33.25
CA GLU A 317 -16.52 23.04 -32.71
C GLU A 317 -17.43 21.85 -32.43
N TYR A 318 -18.49 22.11 -31.69
CA TYR A 318 -19.61 21.21 -31.47
C TYR A 318 -20.79 21.63 -32.34
N PHE A 319 -21.66 20.66 -32.60
CA PHE A 319 -22.89 20.88 -33.36
C PHE A 319 -23.67 22.12 -32.90
N ASP A 320 -24.24 22.84 -33.87
CA ASP A 320 -24.92 24.13 -33.69
C ASP A 320 -23.97 25.26 -33.23
N ASN A 321 -22.76 25.27 -33.80
CA ASN A 321 -21.72 26.30 -33.63
C ASN A 321 -21.38 26.58 -32.16
N LYS A 322 -21.29 25.53 -31.33
CA LYS A 322 -20.92 25.65 -29.92
C LYS A 322 -19.42 25.38 -29.76
N THR A 323 -18.75 26.12 -28.89
CA THR A 323 -17.29 26.01 -28.72
C THR A 323 -16.88 25.08 -27.57
N THR A 324 -17.79 24.83 -26.62
CA THR A 324 -17.51 24.02 -25.43
C THR A 324 -18.43 22.80 -25.37
N PHE A 325 -17.97 21.73 -24.72
CA PHE A 325 -18.79 20.55 -24.49
C PHE A 325 -20.02 20.86 -23.64
N SER A 326 -19.92 21.77 -22.66
CA SER A 326 -21.02 22.15 -21.77
C SER A 326 -22.17 22.83 -22.53
N ASP A 327 -21.84 23.72 -23.47
CA ASP A 327 -22.82 24.49 -24.25
C ASP A 327 -23.30 23.76 -25.49
N ALA A 328 -22.62 22.67 -25.88
CA ALA A 328 -22.97 21.86 -27.04
C ALA A 328 -24.44 21.41 -27.02
N THR A 329 -25.10 21.51 -28.17
CA THR A 329 -26.50 21.13 -28.33
C THR A 329 -26.67 19.63 -28.16
N ILE A 330 -27.63 19.22 -27.33
CA ILE A 330 -28.02 17.81 -27.17
C ILE A 330 -28.95 17.43 -28.30
N LEU A 331 -28.55 16.42 -29.07
CA LEU A 331 -29.33 15.83 -30.14
C LEU A 331 -29.98 14.54 -29.66
N THR A 332 -31.30 14.43 -29.84
CA THR A 332 -32.03 13.18 -29.65
C THR A 332 -32.03 12.43 -30.97
N ILE A 333 -31.50 11.21 -30.97
CA ILE A 333 -31.44 10.35 -32.15
C ILE A 333 -32.29 9.10 -31.86
N GLY A 334 -33.39 8.92 -32.61
CA GLY A 334 -34.32 7.82 -32.45
C GLY A 334 -33.93 6.55 -33.23
N ALA A 335 -34.52 5.41 -32.88
CA ALA A 335 -34.52 4.23 -33.76
C ALA A 335 -35.33 4.56 -35.03
N GLU A 336 -34.98 3.95 -36.17
CA GLU A 336 -35.64 4.15 -37.48
C GLU A 336 -35.48 5.56 -38.11
N GLU A 337 -34.88 6.53 -37.41
CA GLU A 337 -34.66 7.89 -37.92
C GLU A 337 -33.24 8.08 -38.46
N GLU A 338 -33.12 8.58 -39.70
CA GLU A 338 -31.88 9.19 -40.16
C GLU A 338 -31.84 10.63 -39.67
N THR A 339 -30.88 10.94 -38.79
CA THR A 339 -30.68 12.29 -38.26
C THR A 339 -29.56 12.97 -39.02
N GLU A 340 -29.82 14.17 -39.55
CA GLU A 340 -28.79 15.02 -40.16
C GLU A 340 -28.17 15.96 -39.12
N ALA A 341 -26.84 16.03 -39.07
CA ALA A 341 -26.10 16.97 -38.23
C ALA A 341 -24.92 17.60 -39.01
N SER A 342 -25.24 18.46 -39.97
CA SER A 342 -24.23 19.18 -40.76
C SER A 342 -23.56 20.29 -39.96
N ALA A 343 -22.32 20.65 -40.32
CA ALA A 343 -21.54 21.70 -39.68
C ALA A 343 -20.89 22.63 -40.70
N VAL A 344 -20.80 23.91 -40.34
CA VAL A 344 -20.06 24.91 -41.10
C VAL A 344 -18.92 25.37 -40.21
N LEU A 345 -17.76 24.76 -40.42
CA LEU A 345 -16.57 25.11 -39.64
C LEU A 345 -16.11 26.51 -40.02
N GLU A 346 -16.21 27.43 -39.06
CA GLU A 346 -15.74 28.80 -39.22
C GLU A 346 -14.20 28.85 -39.27
N LEU A 347 -13.69 29.75 -40.12
CA LEU A 347 -12.26 30.06 -40.29
C LEU A 347 -12.07 31.57 -40.30
N THR A 348 -11.00 32.07 -39.66
CA THR A 348 -10.52 33.44 -39.83
C THR A 348 -9.78 33.71 -41.15
N SER A 349 -9.49 32.72 -42.00
CA SER A 349 -8.64 32.96 -43.19
C SER A 349 -8.96 32.11 -44.44
N CYS A 350 -10.20 32.09 -44.90
CA CYS A 350 -10.43 31.86 -46.34
C CYS A 350 -10.43 33.16 -47.16
N ASP A 351 -10.41 34.35 -46.53
CA ASP A 351 -10.26 35.64 -47.22
C ASP A 351 -9.81 36.78 -46.27
N ARG A 352 -8.49 37.08 -46.12
CA ARG A 352 -7.99 38.43 -45.78
C ARG A 352 -6.45 38.60 -45.89
N PRO A 353 -5.93 39.76 -46.33
CA PRO A 353 -4.49 40.04 -46.42
C PRO A 353 -3.93 40.50 -45.06
N GLY A 354 -3.55 39.56 -44.19
CA GLY A 354 -2.91 39.82 -42.89
C GLY A 354 -2.13 38.60 -42.40
N ILE A 355 -1.26 38.78 -41.40
CA ILE A 355 -0.48 37.67 -40.80
C ILE A 355 -1.27 37.17 -39.58
N TYR A 356 -1.49 35.86 -39.51
CA TYR A 356 -2.14 35.19 -38.38
C TYR A 356 -1.16 34.22 -37.74
N VAL A 357 -1.06 34.25 -36.42
CA VAL A 357 -0.13 33.42 -35.63
C VAL A 357 -0.88 32.85 -34.45
N GLU A 358 -0.55 31.61 -34.09
CA GLU A 358 -1.04 30.97 -32.87
C GLU A 358 0.14 30.56 -32.03
N THR A 359 -0.04 30.65 -30.73
CA THR A 359 0.90 30.13 -29.75
C THR A 359 0.13 29.69 -28.53
N ASP A 360 0.66 28.73 -27.79
CA ASP A 360 0.13 28.39 -26.47
C ASP A 360 0.56 29.50 -25.48
N GLU A 361 -0.19 29.69 -24.40
CA GLU A 361 0.25 30.60 -23.33
C GLU A 361 1.62 30.18 -22.79
N ASP A 362 2.35 31.15 -22.24
CA ASP A 362 3.73 31.00 -21.78
C ASP A 362 4.77 30.55 -22.83
N THR A 363 4.34 30.36 -24.09
CA THR A 363 5.19 29.92 -25.19
C THR A 363 5.49 31.08 -26.13
N PRO A 364 6.76 31.51 -26.26
CA PRO A 364 7.15 32.50 -27.25
C PRO A 364 7.07 31.95 -28.69
N VAL A 365 6.63 32.78 -29.64
CA VAL A 365 6.54 32.41 -31.07
C VAL A 365 7.26 33.42 -31.95
N GLU A 366 8.02 32.92 -32.93
CA GLU A 366 8.67 33.75 -33.95
C GLU A 366 7.68 34.08 -35.09
N ILE A 367 7.50 35.37 -35.38
CA ILE A 367 6.60 35.89 -36.40
C ILE A 367 7.41 36.52 -37.52
N THR A 368 7.25 36.00 -38.74
CA THR A 368 7.83 36.61 -39.94
C THR A 368 6.91 37.72 -40.46
N LEU A 369 7.35 38.97 -40.41
CA LEU A 369 6.55 40.14 -40.79
C LEU A 369 6.56 40.38 -42.31
N LEU A 370 7.67 40.11 -43.00
CA LEU A 370 7.84 40.32 -44.44
C LEU A 370 8.79 39.28 -45.05
N GLU A 371 8.45 38.75 -46.22
CA GLU A 371 9.31 37.81 -46.98
C GLU A 371 10.19 38.49 -48.05
N SER A 372 10.13 39.82 -48.18
CA SER A 372 10.87 40.59 -49.20
C SER A 372 11.90 41.55 -48.58
N SER A 373 12.71 42.23 -49.41
CA SER A 373 13.71 43.22 -48.98
C SER A 373 13.12 44.55 -48.46
N ALA A 374 11.79 44.64 -48.30
CA ALA A 374 11.13 45.79 -47.69
C ALA A 374 11.47 45.90 -46.20
N THR A 375 11.45 47.12 -45.65
CA THR A 375 11.78 47.39 -44.25
C THR A 375 10.52 47.77 -43.45
N VAL A 376 10.48 47.35 -42.19
CA VAL A 376 9.46 47.75 -41.22
C VAL A 376 9.85 49.10 -40.62
N CYS A 377 8.97 50.10 -40.66
CA CYS A 377 9.29 51.45 -40.16
C CYS A 377 8.53 51.86 -38.88
N ASN A 378 7.46 51.15 -38.52
CA ASN A 378 6.69 51.40 -37.31
C ASN A 378 5.97 50.11 -36.90
N ILE A 379 6.01 49.76 -35.61
CA ILE A 379 5.35 48.60 -35.00
C ILE A 379 4.68 49.05 -33.70
N THR A 380 3.44 48.64 -33.47
CA THR A 380 2.76 48.85 -32.19
C THR A 380 3.04 47.69 -31.25
N ASN A 381 2.92 47.91 -29.94
CA ASN A 381 2.94 46.80 -28.99
C ASN A 381 1.58 46.09 -28.96
N PRO A 382 1.57 44.77 -28.72
CA PRO A 382 0.37 44.02 -28.36
C PRO A 382 -0.11 44.39 -26.96
N SER A 383 -1.31 43.95 -26.58
CA SER A 383 -1.95 44.33 -25.30
C SER A 383 -1.74 43.30 -24.19
N HIS A 384 -1.40 42.06 -24.53
CA HIS A 384 -1.28 40.90 -23.64
C HIS A 384 -0.03 40.08 -23.92
N GLY A 385 1.06 40.79 -24.26
CA GLY A 385 2.37 40.22 -24.47
C GLY A 385 3.40 41.27 -24.83
N SER A 386 4.59 40.80 -25.18
CA SER A 386 5.72 41.65 -25.56
C SER A 386 6.34 41.20 -26.88
N LEU A 387 6.99 42.15 -27.57
CA LEU A 387 7.71 41.90 -28.81
C LEU A 387 9.21 42.11 -28.62
N SER A 388 10.03 41.27 -29.24
CA SER A 388 11.46 41.53 -29.41
C SER A 388 11.73 42.66 -30.40
N ASP A 389 12.99 43.09 -30.48
CA ASP A 389 13.45 43.92 -31.59
C ASP A 389 13.22 43.22 -32.94
N VAL A 390 12.95 44.02 -33.98
CA VAL A 390 12.80 43.51 -35.35
C VAL A 390 14.18 43.15 -35.91
N VAL A 391 14.43 41.87 -36.16
CA VAL A 391 15.68 41.36 -36.74
C VAL A 391 15.34 40.57 -38.00
N ASN A 392 15.92 40.94 -39.15
CA ASN A 392 15.67 40.29 -40.44
C ASN A 392 14.17 40.16 -40.79
N ASN A 393 13.39 41.22 -40.55
CA ASN A 393 11.93 41.25 -40.75
C ASN A 393 11.14 40.21 -39.92
N LYS A 394 11.69 39.76 -38.80
CA LYS A 394 11.04 38.90 -37.83
C LYS A 394 10.98 39.55 -36.45
N VAL A 395 10.00 39.12 -35.65
CA VAL A 395 9.87 39.46 -34.22
C VAL A 395 9.53 38.20 -33.44
N ILE A 396 9.94 38.13 -32.18
CA ILE A 396 9.45 37.13 -31.24
C ILE A 396 8.34 37.78 -30.44
N TYR A 397 7.15 37.17 -30.44
CA TYR A 397 6.06 37.50 -29.53
C TYR A 397 6.12 36.58 -28.32
N THR A 398 6.04 37.15 -27.12
CA THR A 398 5.95 36.41 -25.86
C THR A 398 4.65 36.83 -25.16
N PRO A 399 3.67 35.92 -24.99
CA PRO A 399 2.46 36.21 -24.21
C PRO A 399 2.79 36.68 -22.79
N ASP A 400 1.89 37.47 -22.19
CA ASP A 400 1.92 37.70 -20.75
C ASP A 400 1.65 36.38 -20.00
N PRO A 401 2.28 36.13 -18.84
CA PRO A 401 2.13 34.86 -18.14
C PRO A 401 0.67 34.51 -17.79
N ASN A 402 0.25 33.29 -18.10
CA ASN A 402 -1.12 32.76 -17.89
C ASN A 402 -2.24 33.57 -18.60
N TYR A 403 -1.90 34.26 -19.70
CA TYR A 403 -2.90 34.90 -20.54
C TYR A 403 -3.29 33.99 -21.70
N SER A 404 -4.57 33.65 -21.77
CA SER A 404 -5.19 33.06 -22.96
C SER A 404 -6.24 34.00 -23.56
N GLY A 405 -6.29 34.05 -24.89
CA GLY A 405 -7.21 34.92 -25.62
C GLY A 405 -6.59 35.63 -26.83
N PRO A 406 -7.39 36.47 -27.51
CA PRO A 406 -6.95 37.18 -28.69
C PRO A 406 -6.04 38.37 -28.34
N ASP A 407 -4.91 38.46 -29.04
CA ASP A 407 -4.01 39.61 -29.02
C ASP A 407 -3.61 40.00 -30.44
N GLY A 408 -2.81 41.04 -30.59
CA GLY A 408 -2.29 41.44 -31.88
C GLY A 408 -1.65 42.80 -31.89
N PHE A 409 -0.98 43.09 -33.00
CA PHE A 409 -0.33 44.36 -33.22
C PHE A 409 -0.42 44.76 -34.69
N THR A 410 -0.03 46.01 -34.99
CA THR A 410 0.04 46.51 -36.35
C THR A 410 1.45 46.98 -36.66
N PHE A 411 1.84 46.88 -37.93
CA PHE A 411 3.11 47.43 -38.41
C PHE A 411 2.95 48.10 -39.77
N LYS A 412 3.92 48.93 -40.16
CA LYS A 412 3.94 49.62 -41.44
C LYS A 412 5.19 49.29 -42.26
N THR A 413 5.02 49.14 -43.57
CA THR A 413 6.09 48.83 -44.53
C THR A 413 6.64 50.10 -45.20
N SER A 414 7.79 49.96 -45.89
CA SER A 414 8.51 51.00 -46.65
C SER A 414 7.61 52.13 -47.18
N ASN A 415 7.87 53.36 -46.72
CA ASN A 415 7.12 54.62 -46.91
C ASN A 415 6.10 54.98 -45.80
N CYS A 416 5.86 54.08 -44.84
CA CYS A 416 5.00 54.30 -43.66
C CYS A 416 3.53 54.67 -43.93
N SER A 417 3.03 54.30 -45.11
CA SER A 417 1.63 54.48 -45.52
C SER A 417 0.78 53.24 -45.26
N ASP A 418 1.32 52.06 -45.51
CA ASP A 418 0.54 50.81 -45.57
C ASP A 418 0.54 50.12 -44.22
N VAL A 419 -0.63 50.03 -43.58
CA VAL A 419 -0.81 49.33 -42.29
C VAL A 419 -1.08 47.85 -42.56
N LYS A 420 -0.30 46.99 -41.91
CA LYS A 420 -0.51 45.55 -41.83
C LYS A 420 -0.90 45.19 -40.41
N THR A 421 -1.82 44.24 -40.29
CA THR A 421 -2.27 43.72 -39.00
C THR A 421 -1.71 42.32 -38.81
N VAL A 422 -1.20 42.07 -37.60
CA VAL A 422 -0.88 40.75 -37.08
C VAL A 422 -1.92 40.43 -36.02
N ALA A 423 -2.68 39.36 -36.23
CA ALA A 423 -3.59 38.82 -35.23
C ALA A 423 -2.94 37.59 -34.60
N ILE A 424 -3.00 37.51 -33.27
CA ILE A 424 -2.42 36.44 -32.47
C ILE A 424 -3.53 35.79 -31.66
N ASN A 425 -3.64 34.48 -31.73
CA ASN A 425 -4.51 33.72 -30.84
C ASN A 425 -3.64 32.98 -29.83
N VAL A 426 -3.69 33.37 -28.56
CA VAL A 426 -3.00 32.68 -27.48
C VAL A 426 -3.93 31.61 -26.93
N ARG A 427 -3.56 30.34 -27.11
CA ARG A 427 -4.34 29.18 -26.69
C ARG A 427 -4.10 28.90 -25.20
N PRO A 428 -5.12 28.51 -24.43
CA PRO A 428 -4.92 28.05 -23.07
C PRO A 428 -4.05 26.80 -23.06
N ALA A 429 -3.12 26.71 -22.12
CA ALA A 429 -2.24 25.58 -21.89
C ALA A 429 -2.22 25.26 -20.41
N ASN A 430 -2.34 23.97 -20.08
CA ASN A 430 -2.49 23.53 -18.71
C ASN A 430 -1.24 23.83 -17.85
N ASP A 431 -1.45 24.53 -16.75
CA ASP A 431 -0.46 24.80 -15.73
C ASP A 431 -0.34 23.66 -14.71
N LEU A 432 0.83 23.53 -14.08
CA LEU A 432 1.02 22.52 -13.05
C LEU A 432 0.35 22.97 -11.74
N PRO A 433 -0.32 22.06 -11.00
CA PRO A 433 -0.86 22.40 -9.70
C PRO A 433 0.28 22.65 -8.70
N GLU A 434 0.15 23.68 -7.87
CA GLU A 434 1.07 23.96 -6.77
C GLU A 434 0.60 23.27 -5.49
N ILE A 435 1.52 22.62 -4.76
CA ILE A 435 1.24 22.01 -3.46
C ILE A 435 2.37 22.31 -2.48
N ASN A 436 2.03 22.66 -1.24
CA ASN A 436 3.00 22.94 -0.19
C ASN A 436 2.67 22.19 1.10
N VAL A 437 3.70 21.89 1.89
CA VAL A 437 3.61 21.27 3.22
C VAL A 437 3.76 22.31 4.33
N ALA A 438 3.08 22.11 5.46
CA ALA A 438 3.15 23.01 6.62
C ALA A 438 4.40 22.74 7.47
N MET A 439 4.76 21.47 7.65
CA MET A 439 5.97 21.06 8.35
C MET A 439 6.88 20.26 7.41
N PRO A 440 8.19 20.60 7.32
CA PRO A 440 9.16 19.83 6.53
C PRO A 440 9.58 18.52 7.21
N THR A 441 9.33 18.38 8.51
CA THR A 441 9.61 17.16 9.30
C THR A 441 8.51 16.95 10.33
N VAL A 442 8.03 15.71 10.46
CA VAL A 442 7.03 15.27 11.46
C VAL A 442 7.69 14.25 12.38
N PHE A 443 7.61 14.49 13.69
CA PHE A 443 8.08 13.56 14.71
C PHE A 443 6.89 12.92 15.40
N VAL A 444 6.91 11.59 15.53
CA VAL A 444 5.87 10.82 16.21
C VAL A 444 6.52 9.66 16.96
N ASN A 445 5.87 9.15 17.99
CA ASN A 445 6.24 7.86 18.59
C ASN A 445 5.46 6.75 17.90
N GLU A 446 6.02 5.55 17.82
CA GLU A 446 5.26 4.42 17.27
C GLU A 446 3.99 4.11 18.08
N GLY A 447 3.05 3.43 17.44
CA GLY A 447 1.69 3.21 17.94
C GLY A 447 0.82 4.47 17.95
N GLN A 448 1.31 5.62 17.49
CA GLN A 448 0.56 6.88 17.38
C GLN A 448 0.32 7.28 15.92
N GLU A 449 -0.69 8.14 15.71
CA GLU A 449 -1.01 8.71 14.41
C GLU A 449 -0.16 9.98 14.16
N ALA A 450 0.66 9.94 13.11
CA ALA A 450 1.36 11.11 12.57
C ALA A 450 0.40 11.96 11.73
N THR A 451 0.54 13.29 11.80
CA THR A 451 -0.26 14.20 10.98
C THR A 451 0.57 15.34 10.39
N ASN A 452 0.17 15.80 9.20
CA ASN A 452 0.72 16.99 8.55
C ASN A 452 -0.39 17.68 7.76
N THR A 453 -0.19 18.94 7.39
CA THR A 453 -1.19 19.72 6.64
C THR A 453 -0.51 20.56 5.58
N GLY A 454 -1.29 21.18 4.69
CA GLY A 454 -0.76 22.09 3.71
C GLY A 454 -1.82 22.79 2.88
N ARG A 455 -1.39 23.47 1.81
CA ARG A 455 -2.27 24.09 0.82
C ARG A 455 -1.94 23.58 -0.56
N TRP A 456 -2.89 23.79 -1.45
CA TRP A 456 -2.78 23.51 -2.87
C TRP A 456 -3.51 24.62 -3.64
N SER A 457 -3.09 24.85 -4.87
CA SER A 457 -3.73 25.77 -5.81
C SER A 457 -3.43 25.35 -7.24
N ASP A 458 -4.31 25.76 -8.13
CA ASP A 458 -4.19 25.56 -9.57
C ASP A 458 -4.68 26.86 -10.24
N ILE A 459 -3.94 27.35 -11.24
CA ILE A 459 -4.20 28.65 -11.84
C ILE A 459 -5.29 28.59 -12.91
N ASP A 460 -5.47 27.43 -13.55
CA ASP A 460 -6.57 27.15 -14.48
C ASP A 460 -7.90 26.92 -13.76
N GLY A 461 -7.84 26.66 -12.45
CA GLY A 461 -9.00 26.42 -11.61
C GLY A 461 -9.49 24.97 -11.68
N ASP A 462 -8.62 24.06 -12.10
CA ASP A 462 -8.91 22.65 -12.23
C ASP A 462 -9.10 21.95 -10.88
N ASP A 463 -9.86 20.84 -10.89
CA ASP A 463 -10.08 20.04 -9.68
C ASP A 463 -8.90 19.10 -9.42
N VAL A 464 -8.02 19.51 -8.51
CA VAL A 464 -6.78 18.77 -8.21
C VAL A 464 -6.96 17.57 -7.28
N SER A 465 -6.69 16.36 -7.73
CA SER A 465 -6.62 15.17 -6.87
C SER A 465 -5.31 15.14 -6.08
N ILE A 466 -5.36 14.93 -4.76
CA ILE A 466 -4.16 14.86 -3.91
C ILE A 466 -3.96 13.46 -3.36
N GLY A 467 -2.80 12.89 -3.63
CA GLY A 467 -2.33 11.60 -3.11
C GLY A 467 -1.09 11.75 -2.23
N ALA A 468 -0.72 10.66 -1.54
CA ALA A 468 0.51 10.56 -0.78
C ALA A 468 1.17 9.19 -1.03
N SER A 469 2.51 9.14 -0.94
CA SER A 469 3.28 7.90 -1.07
C SER A 469 2.93 6.87 0.02
N ILE A 470 2.57 7.35 1.21
CA ILE A 470 2.06 6.56 2.34
C ILE A 470 1.01 7.38 3.11
N GLY A 471 0.19 6.71 3.93
CA GLY A 471 -0.85 7.37 4.71
C GLY A 471 -2.07 7.75 3.87
N SER A 472 -2.91 8.61 4.44
CA SER A 472 -4.16 9.04 3.83
C SER A 472 -4.23 10.56 3.79
N VAL A 473 -4.75 11.11 2.69
CA VAL A 473 -4.96 12.54 2.52
C VAL A 473 -6.45 12.85 2.46
N THR A 474 -6.87 13.88 3.19
CA THR A 474 -8.20 14.48 3.07
C THR A 474 -8.06 15.88 2.49
N LYS A 475 -8.68 16.09 1.31
CA LYS A 475 -8.69 17.37 0.59
C LYS A 475 -9.85 18.24 1.08
N SER A 476 -9.62 19.54 1.12
CA SER A 476 -10.62 20.60 1.31
C SER A 476 -10.28 21.79 0.41
N VAL A 477 -11.14 22.80 0.34
CA VAL A 477 -10.88 24.01 -0.48
C VAL A 477 -9.54 24.63 -0.11
N ASN A 478 -8.59 24.62 -1.05
CA ASN A 478 -7.21 25.13 -0.95
C ASN A 478 -6.40 24.58 0.25
N ARG A 479 -6.80 23.44 0.82
CA ARG A 479 -6.16 22.81 1.98
C ARG A 479 -6.19 21.30 1.90
N TRP A 480 -5.25 20.66 2.58
CA TRP A 480 -5.24 19.22 2.76
C TRP A 480 -4.72 18.85 4.16
N ASN A 481 -5.14 17.69 4.66
CA ASN A 481 -4.61 17.08 5.87
C ASN A 481 -4.17 15.65 5.54
N TRP A 482 -2.99 15.27 6.03
CA TRP A 482 -2.41 13.95 5.88
C TRP A 482 -2.36 13.27 7.26
N SER A 483 -2.63 11.96 7.30
CA SER A 483 -2.39 11.14 8.48
C SER A 483 -1.84 9.74 8.16
N TYR A 484 -1.09 9.18 9.11
CA TYR A 484 -0.48 7.85 9.00
C TYR A 484 -0.29 7.24 10.38
N LEU A 485 -0.74 5.99 10.58
CA LEU A 485 -0.50 5.25 11.82
C LEU A 485 0.91 4.63 11.76
N ALA A 486 1.81 5.13 12.59
CA ALA A 486 3.18 4.61 12.67
C ALA A 486 3.20 3.33 13.52
N VAL A 487 3.57 2.19 12.93
CA VAL A 487 3.42 0.86 13.55
C VAL A 487 4.72 0.26 14.09
N ASP A 488 5.87 0.82 13.72
CA ASP A 488 7.22 0.32 14.06
C ASP A 488 8.24 1.46 13.92
N GLY A 489 8.91 1.85 15.00
CA GLY A 489 9.94 2.88 15.03
C GLY A 489 11.31 2.28 15.38
N PRO A 490 12.39 2.56 14.62
CA PRO A 490 12.51 3.61 13.61
C PRO A 490 12.14 3.16 12.20
N ASP A 491 11.79 1.90 11.96
CA ASP A 491 11.68 1.31 10.62
C ASP A 491 10.59 1.95 9.74
N SER A 492 9.54 2.55 10.34
CA SER A 492 8.52 3.32 9.62
C SER A 492 8.97 4.72 9.20
N SER A 493 10.14 5.19 9.62
CA SER A 493 10.67 6.51 9.28
C SER A 493 11.05 6.59 7.80
N GLN A 494 10.53 7.58 7.08
CA GLN A 494 10.76 7.73 5.64
C GLN A 494 10.41 9.13 5.13
N GLY A 495 10.81 9.44 3.90
CA GLY A 495 10.30 10.60 3.18
C GLY A 495 8.86 10.35 2.69
N VAL A 496 7.97 11.31 2.93
CA VAL A 496 6.59 11.29 2.43
C VAL A 496 6.49 12.27 1.27
N THR A 497 5.99 11.80 0.13
CA THR A 497 5.76 12.64 -1.06
C THR A 497 4.26 12.76 -1.31
N LEU A 498 3.79 14.00 -1.38
CA LEU A 498 2.45 14.36 -1.81
C LEU A 498 2.47 14.63 -3.31
N THR A 499 1.44 14.16 -4.01
CA THR A 499 1.23 14.40 -5.43
C THR A 499 -0.09 15.13 -5.62
N ALA A 500 -0.08 16.19 -6.41
CA ALA A 500 -1.24 16.96 -6.81
C ALA A 500 -1.42 16.77 -8.33
N ASP A 501 -2.54 16.21 -8.77
CA ASP A 501 -2.83 15.85 -10.16
C ASP A 501 -4.10 16.56 -10.60
N ASP A 502 -4.01 17.42 -11.61
CA ASP A 502 -5.13 18.20 -12.16
C ASP A 502 -6.03 17.40 -13.12
N GLY A 503 -5.68 16.14 -13.43
CA GLY A 503 -6.42 15.28 -14.37
C GLY A 503 -6.27 15.67 -15.86
N ASN A 504 -5.50 16.72 -16.15
CA ASN A 504 -5.24 17.28 -17.47
C ASN A 504 -3.77 17.11 -17.91
N GLY A 505 -2.95 16.49 -17.05
CA GLY A 505 -1.58 16.08 -17.34
C GLY A 505 -0.54 16.85 -16.55
N GLY A 506 -0.94 17.84 -15.75
CA GLY A 506 -0.07 18.54 -14.82
C GLY A 506 -0.01 17.86 -13.45
N ILE A 507 1.22 17.65 -12.99
CA ILE A 507 1.48 17.01 -11.71
C ILE A 507 2.44 17.88 -10.88
N GLY A 508 1.93 18.39 -9.76
CA GLY A 508 2.69 19.03 -8.70
C GLY A 508 3.13 18.02 -7.64
N SER A 509 4.25 18.30 -6.96
CA SER A 509 4.67 17.48 -5.82
C SER A 509 5.35 18.28 -4.73
N ALA A 510 5.22 17.80 -3.49
CA ALA A 510 5.95 18.31 -2.33
C ALA A 510 6.28 17.15 -1.39
N SER A 511 7.34 17.29 -0.59
CA SER A 511 7.77 16.24 0.33
C SER A 511 8.09 16.76 1.71
N PHE A 512 7.98 15.89 2.71
CA PHE A 512 8.42 16.11 4.09
C PHE A 512 9.00 14.81 4.68
N GLU A 513 9.80 14.90 5.74
CA GLU A 513 10.33 13.74 6.45
C GLU A 513 9.40 13.29 7.58
N LEU A 514 9.15 11.99 7.69
CA LEU A 514 8.53 11.35 8.85
C LEU A 514 9.61 10.65 9.68
N ILE A 515 9.71 11.01 10.96
CA ILE A 515 10.60 10.38 11.94
C ILE A 515 9.74 9.74 13.02
N VAL A 516 9.81 8.41 13.10
CA VAL A 516 9.10 7.59 14.08
C VAL A 516 10.09 7.15 15.16
N ASN A 517 9.84 7.52 16.41
CA ASN A 517 10.67 7.12 17.54
C ASN A 517 10.18 5.78 18.12
N ASN A 518 11.13 4.89 18.43
CA ASN A 518 10.92 3.67 19.22
C ASN A 518 10.40 4.01 20.63
N VAL A 519 9.51 3.17 21.17
CA VAL A 519 8.92 3.24 22.50
C VAL A 519 9.12 1.91 23.22
N ALA A 520 9.88 1.94 24.32
CA ALA A 520 10.16 0.76 25.13
C ALA A 520 8.92 -0.05 25.60
N PRO A 521 9.06 -1.38 25.76
CA PRO A 521 7.96 -2.25 26.13
C PRO A 521 7.49 -2.03 27.56
N THR A 522 6.20 -2.24 27.79
CA THR A 522 5.58 -2.16 29.11
C THR A 522 5.34 -3.56 29.69
N ILE A 523 5.85 -3.81 30.90
CA ILE A 523 5.74 -5.12 31.56
C ILE A 523 4.69 -5.06 32.68
N SER A 524 3.77 -6.01 32.69
CA SER A 524 2.81 -6.23 33.77
C SER A 524 3.47 -6.81 35.02
N SER A 525 2.73 -6.95 36.12
CA SER A 525 3.26 -7.56 37.34
C SER A 525 3.72 -9.01 37.10
N ILE A 526 4.92 -9.35 37.58
CA ILE A 526 5.40 -10.74 37.61
C ILE A 526 4.52 -11.58 38.55
N THR A 527 4.14 -12.76 38.09
CA THR A 527 3.35 -13.73 38.85
C THR A 527 4.12 -15.04 39.00
N THR A 528 3.92 -15.71 40.14
CA THR A 528 4.44 -17.06 40.37
C THR A 528 3.41 -18.08 39.86
N THR A 529 3.80 -18.90 38.88
CA THR A 529 2.94 -19.95 38.33
C THR A 529 3.10 -21.26 39.10
N SER A 530 4.31 -21.55 39.57
CA SER A 530 4.63 -22.70 40.40
C SER A 530 5.76 -22.37 41.37
N ALA A 531 5.73 -22.97 42.56
CA ALA A 531 6.79 -22.80 43.55
C ALA A 531 6.98 -24.07 44.36
N ALA A 532 8.22 -24.57 44.38
CA ALA A 532 8.70 -25.62 45.25
C ALA A 532 9.65 -25.04 46.30
N ARG A 533 10.29 -25.91 47.10
CA ARG A 533 11.16 -25.46 48.20
C ARG A 533 12.28 -24.53 47.73
N LEU A 534 12.97 -24.91 46.66
CA LEU A 534 14.09 -24.14 46.11
C LEU A 534 13.87 -23.76 44.65
N SER A 535 12.78 -24.19 44.03
CA SER A 535 12.50 -23.92 42.62
C SER A 535 11.30 -23.00 42.48
N ILE A 536 11.31 -22.14 41.47
CA ILE A 536 10.22 -21.23 41.14
C ILE A 536 10.02 -21.19 39.63
N ASP A 537 8.75 -21.14 39.22
CA ASP A 537 8.34 -20.77 37.87
C ASP A 537 7.59 -19.43 37.92
N VAL A 538 7.96 -18.52 37.01
CA VAL A 538 7.40 -17.16 36.93
C VAL A 538 6.86 -16.86 35.53
N SER A 539 5.91 -15.95 35.47
CA SER A 539 5.34 -15.41 34.24
C SER A 539 4.97 -13.94 34.39
N ALA A 540 5.23 -13.15 33.36
CA ALA A 540 4.75 -11.77 33.23
C ALA A 540 4.25 -11.53 31.80
N ASN A 541 3.15 -10.78 31.65
CA ASN A 541 2.71 -10.28 30.35
C ASN A 541 3.40 -8.97 30.03
N PHE A 542 3.58 -8.67 28.75
CA PHE A 542 4.11 -7.40 28.28
C PHE A 542 3.38 -6.92 27.01
N SER A 543 3.47 -5.63 26.74
CA SER A 543 2.95 -5.01 25.53
C SER A 543 3.85 -3.86 25.07
N ASP A 544 4.04 -3.77 23.78
CA ASP A 544 4.81 -2.75 23.09
C ASP A 544 3.94 -2.04 22.03
N PRO A 545 4.01 -0.71 21.90
CA PRO A 545 3.34 0.02 20.82
C PRO A 545 3.83 -0.35 19.40
N GLY A 546 5.08 -0.78 19.26
CA GLY A 546 5.68 -1.33 18.05
C GLY A 546 5.15 -2.72 17.75
N ILE A 547 4.07 -2.81 16.97
CA ILE A 547 3.39 -4.10 16.74
C ILE A 547 4.20 -5.07 15.88
N LEU A 548 5.25 -4.60 15.20
CA LEU A 548 6.16 -5.42 14.41
C LEU A 548 7.44 -5.80 15.18
N ASP A 549 7.55 -5.37 16.43
CA ASP A 549 8.72 -5.65 17.25
C ASP A 549 8.74 -7.10 17.72
N THR A 550 9.97 -7.60 17.80
CA THR A 550 10.29 -8.87 18.45
C THR A 550 11.05 -8.59 19.73
N HIS A 551 10.77 -9.36 20.78
CA HIS A 551 11.28 -9.08 22.10
C HIS A 551 12.25 -10.15 22.59
N THR A 552 13.26 -9.70 23.34
CA THR A 552 14.13 -10.58 24.12
C THR A 552 14.00 -10.27 25.59
N GLY A 553 14.10 -11.28 26.45
CA GLY A 553 13.95 -11.09 27.89
C GLY A 553 15.06 -11.75 28.70
N ILE A 554 15.41 -11.14 29.82
CA ILE A 554 16.37 -11.66 30.80
C ILE A 554 15.71 -11.66 32.17
N TRP A 555 15.79 -12.80 32.85
CA TRP A 555 15.48 -12.94 34.27
C TRP A 555 16.76 -12.81 35.08
N GLU A 556 16.78 -11.88 36.02
CA GLU A 556 17.76 -11.81 37.10
C GLU A 556 17.13 -12.37 38.37
N TRP A 557 17.71 -13.42 38.95
CA TRP A 557 17.07 -14.18 40.02
C TRP A 557 17.37 -13.65 41.42
N GLY A 558 18.19 -12.61 41.55
CA GLY A 558 18.54 -12.00 42.84
C GLY A 558 19.56 -12.78 43.67
N ASP A 559 20.07 -13.91 43.18
CA ASP A 559 21.18 -14.68 43.77
C ASP A 559 22.51 -14.50 43.00
N GLY A 560 22.55 -13.52 42.10
CA GLY A 560 23.69 -13.26 41.20
C GLY A 560 23.67 -14.06 39.91
N THR A 561 22.66 -14.91 39.68
CA THR A 561 22.48 -15.66 38.44
C THR A 561 21.40 -15.04 37.54
N THR A 562 21.51 -15.29 36.24
CA THR A 562 20.55 -14.84 35.23
C THR A 562 20.17 -15.98 34.28
N SER A 563 19.01 -15.87 33.64
CA SER A 563 18.61 -16.76 32.54
C SER A 563 17.81 -16.01 31.48
N THR A 564 17.87 -16.45 30.23
CA THR A 564 16.99 -15.94 29.17
C THR A 564 15.53 -16.28 29.47
N ALA A 565 14.63 -15.32 29.23
CA ALA A 565 13.20 -15.54 29.31
C ALA A 565 12.70 -16.29 28.07
N THR A 566 11.73 -17.18 28.26
CA THR A 566 10.98 -17.77 27.15
C THR A 566 9.85 -16.82 26.77
N ILE A 567 9.98 -16.18 25.61
CA ILE A 567 9.01 -15.23 25.06
C ILE A 567 8.01 -15.97 24.16
N ALA A 568 6.72 -15.72 24.39
CA ALA A 568 5.64 -16.10 23.50
C ALA A 568 4.83 -14.84 23.17
N GLU A 569 4.90 -14.37 21.93
CA GLU A 569 4.39 -13.07 21.50
C GLU A 569 3.70 -13.10 20.14
N ALA A 570 2.85 -12.10 19.90
CA ALA A 570 2.27 -11.76 18.61
C ALA A 570 1.89 -10.27 18.61
N ASN A 571 2.17 -9.57 17.52
CA ASN A 571 1.84 -8.15 17.32
C ASN A 571 2.37 -7.24 18.44
N GLY A 572 3.66 -7.34 18.78
CA GLY A 572 4.30 -6.52 19.83
C GLY A 572 3.84 -6.80 21.26
N SER A 573 3.06 -7.86 21.50
CA SER A 573 2.54 -8.17 22.85
C SER A 573 2.62 -9.67 23.14
N GLY A 574 2.84 -10.02 24.41
CA GLY A 574 3.06 -11.41 24.76
C GLY A 574 3.23 -11.70 26.23
N SER A 575 3.83 -12.86 26.49
CA SER A 575 4.21 -13.30 27.83
C SER A 575 5.66 -13.76 27.86
N ALA A 576 6.32 -13.45 28.96
CA ALA A 576 7.67 -13.90 29.29
C ALA A 576 7.58 -14.88 30.45
N THR A 577 8.17 -16.06 30.30
CA THR A 577 8.22 -17.10 31.34
C THR A 577 9.66 -17.47 31.67
N GLY A 578 9.87 -18.01 32.87
CA GLY A 578 11.19 -18.44 33.33
C GLY A 578 11.08 -19.38 34.52
N SER A 579 12.13 -20.16 34.74
CA SER A 579 12.25 -21.04 35.90
C SER A 579 13.65 -21.00 36.48
N HIS A 580 13.76 -21.15 37.81
CA HIS A 580 15.03 -21.14 38.52
C HIS A 580 15.04 -22.07 39.71
N THR A 581 16.23 -22.51 40.11
CA THR A 581 16.45 -23.29 41.34
C THR A 581 17.57 -22.67 42.18
N TYR A 582 17.21 -22.17 43.35
CA TYR A 582 18.13 -21.59 44.32
C TYR A 582 18.96 -22.65 45.03
N SER A 583 20.22 -22.34 45.32
CA SER A 583 21.14 -23.23 46.04
C SER A 583 20.84 -23.32 47.54
N SER A 584 20.16 -22.32 48.10
CA SER A 584 19.83 -22.24 49.52
C SER A 584 18.53 -21.47 49.76
N PRO A 585 17.86 -21.66 50.92
CA PRO A 585 16.73 -20.82 51.24
C PRO A 585 17.13 -19.36 51.52
N GLY A 586 16.43 -18.41 50.93
CA GLY A 586 16.71 -16.97 51.03
C GLY A 586 15.54 -16.09 50.57
N SER A 587 15.75 -14.78 50.64
CA SER A 587 14.85 -13.75 50.14
C SER A 587 15.45 -13.12 48.89
N TYR A 588 14.86 -13.35 47.72
CA TYR A 588 15.42 -12.97 46.42
C TYR A 588 14.56 -11.92 45.72
N THR A 589 15.18 -10.91 45.11
CA THR A 589 14.50 -9.97 44.21
C THR A 589 14.68 -10.47 42.79
N ILE A 590 13.59 -10.93 42.18
CA ILE A 590 13.54 -11.39 40.80
C ILE A 590 13.20 -10.19 39.93
N THR A 591 14.03 -9.88 38.94
CA THR A 591 13.81 -8.82 37.95
C THR A 591 13.66 -9.44 36.57
N LEU A 592 12.68 -8.97 35.81
CA LEU A 592 12.53 -9.23 34.39
C LEU A 592 12.85 -7.94 33.64
N THR A 593 13.78 -8.03 32.71
CA THR A 593 14.07 -6.98 31.73
C THR A 593 13.67 -7.51 30.36
N ILE A 594 12.83 -6.77 29.62
CA ILE A 594 12.47 -7.06 28.23
C ILE A 594 13.00 -5.93 27.36
N ALA A 595 13.72 -6.29 26.30
CA ALA A 595 14.18 -5.36 25.28
C ALA A 595 13.47 -5.66 23.95
N ASP A 596 13.02 -4.61 23.27
CA ASP A 596 12.55 -4.69 21.88
C ASP A 596 13.73 -4.75 20.90
N LYS A 597 13.44 -4.96 19.61
CA LYS A 597 14.46 -5.10 18.56
C LYS A 597 15.21 -3.79 18.28
N ASP A 598 14.59 -2.67 18.63
CA ASP A 598 15.03 -1.31 18.32
C ASP A 598 15.68 -0.59 19.53
N GLY A 599 15.92 -1.34 20.60
CA GLY A 599 16.74 -0.94 21.74
C GLY A 599 15.99 -0.31 22.91
N GLY A 600 14.67 -0.24 22.88
CA GLY A 600 13.86 0.13 24.04
C GLY A 600 13.81 -1.01 25.06
N VAL A 601 13.70 -0.65 26.33
CA VAL A 601 13.82 -1.61 27.45
C VAL A 601 12.79 -1.31 28.54
N GLY A 602 12.03 -2.34 28.91
CA GLY A 602 11.11 -2.35 30.03
C GLY A 602 11.59 -3.25 31.17
N GLU A 603 11.24 -2.91 32.41
CA GLU A 603 11.61 -3.69 33.60
C GLU A 603 10.46 -3.88 34.60
N ALA A 604 10.42 -5.04 35.25
CA ALA A 604 9.54 -5.33 36.38
C ALA A 604 10.24 -6.22 37.42
N SER A 605 9.91 -6.08 38.71
CA SER A 605 10.50 -6.90 39.78
C SER A 605 9.47 -7.42 40.80
N ILE A 606 9.75 -8.58 41.40
CA ILE A 606 9.02 -9.18 42.52
C ILE A 606 10.01 -9.74 43.56
N GLN A 607 9.66 -9.74 44.85
CA GLN A 607 10.45 -10.49 45.86
C GLN A 607 9.85 -11.88 46.07
N TYR A 608 10.72 -12.88 46.13
CA TYR A 608 10.37 -14.26 46.40
C TYR A 608 11.11 -14.79 47.63
N VAL A 609 10.40 -15.53 48.48
CA VAL A 609 10.97 -16.17 49.67
C VAL A 609 10.82 -17.67 49.52
N THR A 610 11.94 -18.36 49.38
CA THR A 610 11.96 -19.82 49.23
C THR A 610 11.44 -20.53 50.50
N PRO A 611 10.64 -21.60 50.38
CA PRO A 611 10.25 -22.43 51.52
C PRO A 611 11.44 -23.09 52.27
N GLY A 612 11.26 -23.30 53.57
CA GLY A 612 12.25 -23.89 54.47
C GLY A 612 13.20 -22.86 55.08
N CYS A 613 14.36 -23.32 55.53
CA CYS A 613 15.42 -22.47 56.04
C CYS A 613 16.82 -23.06 55.90
N THR A 614 17.85 -22.22 56.03
CA THR A 614 19.25 -22.62 56.11
C THR A 614 19.60 -23.05 57.53
N PRO A 615 20.03 -24.31 57.76
CA PRO A 615 20.58 -24.72 59.05
C PRO A 615 21.79 -23.85 59.40
N PRO A 616 21.98 -23.45 60.67
CA PRO A 616 23.17 -22.73 61.07
C PRO A 616 24.43 -23.59 60.87
N PRO A 617 25.61 -23.00 60.62
CA PRO A 617 26.87 -23.72 60.70
C PRO A 617 27.05 -24.33 62.11
N PRO A 618 27.82 -25.42 62.28
CA PRO A 618 27.95 -26.11 63.57
C PRO A 618 28.41 -25.23 64.75
N SER A 619 29.10 -24.12 64.46
CA SER A 619 29.53 -23.13 65.46
C SER A 619 28.39 -22.27 66.05
N ASP A 620 27.21 -22.27 65.42
CA ASP A 620 26.02 -21.50 65.80
C ASP A 620 24.77 -22.37 66.00
N GLU A 621 24.96 -23.63 66.41
CA GLU A 621 23.85 -24.51 66.80
C GLU A 621 22.94 -23.82 67.83
N GLY A 622 21.70 -23.52 67.42
CA GLY A 622 20.68 -22.88 68.25
C GLY A 622 20.53 -21.36 68.10
N LYS A 623 21.29 -20.68 67.23
CA LYS A 623 21.31 -19.19 67.11
C LYS A 623 20.83 -18.62 65.76
N ARG A 624 19.85 -19.23 65.09
CA ARG A 624 19.18 -18.58 63.94
C ARG A 624 17.68 -18.67 64.14
N PHE A 625 17.18 -17.75 64.94
CA PHE A 625 15.76 -17.63 65.22
C PHE A 625 15.39 -16.18 65.50
N VAL A 626 14.12 -15.87 65.29
CA VAL A 626 13.56 -14.58 65.65
C VAL A 626 12.52 -14.77 66.74
N THR A 627 12.54 -13.87 67.72
CA THR A 627 11.48 -13.72 68.72
C THR A 627 10.95 -12.30 68.64
N GLY A 628 9.65 -12.13 68.72
CA GLY A 628 9.04 -10.81 68.77
C GLY A 628 7.79 -10.84 69.62
N GLY A 629 7.61 -9.81 70.44
CA GLY A 629 6.40 -9.65 71.24
C GLY A 629 6.13 -8.18 71.46
N GLY A 630 4.93 -7.72 71.11
CA GLY A 630 4.63 -6.30 71.18
C GLY A 630 3.28 -5.93 70.60
N TRP A 631 3.12 -4.64 70.33
CA TRP A 631 1.90 -4.09 69.76
C TRP A 631 2.15 -2.81 68.98
N PHE A 632 1.24 -2.54 68.05
CA PHE A 632 1.14 -1.26 67.34
C PHE A 632 -0.34 -0.88 67.15
N ASN A 633 -0.59 0.36 66.72
CA ASN A 633 -1.94 0.81 66.41
C ASN A 633 -2.30 0.43 64.97
N SER A 634 -3.27 -0.47 64.82
CA SER A 634 -3.94 -0.75 63.55
C SER A 634 -4.77 0.47 63.14
N LEU A 635 -4.59 0.94 61.91
CA LEU A 635 -5.30 2.09 61.34
C LEU A 635 -6.47 1.62 60.45
N PRO A 636 -7.44 2.50 60.17
CA PRO A 636 -8.52 2.19 59.22
C PRO A 636 -7.96 1.66 57.88
N GLY A 637 -8.62 0.64 57.34
CA GLY A 637 -8.23 -0.04 56.11
C GLY A 637 -7.25 -1.21 56.28
N MET A 638 -6.66 -1.41 57.46
CA MET A 638 -5.74 -2.53 57.72
C MET A 638 -6.47 -3.86 57.97
N TYR A 639 -7.65 -3.82 58.58
CA TYR A 639 -8.55 -4.97 58.67
C TYR A 639 -9.54 -4.91 57.51
N MET A 640 -9.47 -5.87 56.60
CA MET A 640 -10.20 -5.80 55.32
C MET A 640 -11.70 -6.11 55.43
N PRO A 641 -12.17 -7.03 56.30
CA PRO A 641 -13.60 -7.28 56.46
C PRO A 641 -14.40 -6.07 56.95
N ASP A 642 -13.80 -5.22 57.79
CA ASP A 642 -14.35 -3.92 58.18
C ASP A 642 -13.23 -2.88 58.26
N LYS A 643 -13.13 -2.09 57.19
CA LYS A 643 -12.09 -1.07 57.01
C LYS A 643 -12.24 0.13 57.97
N SER A 644 -13.34 0.26 58.70
CA SER A 644 -13.53 1.35 59.66
C SER A 644 -12.80 1.11 60.99
N LEU A 645 -12.53 -0.16 61.31
CA LEU A 645 -11.95 -0.56 62.58
C LEU A 645 -10.49 -0.08 62.72
N LYS A 646 -10.17 0.39 63.92
CA LYS A 646 -8.84 0.84 64.33
C LYS A 646 -8.62 0.49 65.79
N GLY A 647 -7.36 0.43 66.22
CA GLY A 647 -7.02 0.21 67.62
C GLY A 647 -5.78 -0.64 67.80
N LYS A 648 -5.53 -1.06 69.03
CA LYS A 648 -4.34 -1.85 69.37
C LYS A 648 -4.40 -3.24 68.73
N LEU A 649 -3.40 -3.57 67.92
CA LEU A 649 -3.09 -4.94 67.52
C LEU A 649 -1.84 -5.39 68.28
N SER A 650 -1.97 -6.50 68.99
CA SER A 650 -0.87 -7.16 69.70
C SER A 650 -0.42 -8.38 68.93
N PHE A 651 0.86 -8.69 68.98
CA PHE A 651 1.41 -9.91 68.40
C PHE A 651 2.47 -10.52 69.33
N GLY A 652 2.64 -11.83 69.21
CA GLY A 652 3.77 -12.55 69.77
C GLY A 652 4.18 -13.62 68.77
N PHE A 653 5.48 -13.80 68.54
CA PHE A 653 5.98 -14.88 67.73
C PHE A 653 7.35 -15.36 68.16
N VAL A 654 7.60 -16.62 67.86
CA VAL A 654 8.92 -17.23 67.81
C VAL A 654 9.00 -18.07 66.55
N ALA A 655 10.07 -17.93 65.79
CA ALA A 655 10.33 -18.74 64.61
C ALA A 655 11.79 -19.18 64.63
N LYS A 656 12.02 -20.50 64.64
CA LYS A 656 13.35 -21.11 64.78
C LYS A 656 13.64 -22.12 63.67
N CYS A 657 14.91 -22.21 63.30
CA CYS A 657 15.41 -23.28 62.45
C CYS A 657 16.21 -24.30 63.25
N LEU A 658 15.71 -25.54 63.29
CA LEU A 658 16.38 -26.62 63.99
C LEU A 658 17.48 -27.26 63.12
N PRO A 659 18.62 -27.68 63.71
CA PRO A 659 19.79 -28.20 62.98
C PRO A 659 19.51 -29.37 62.00
N LYS A 660 18.45 -30.15 62.23
CA LYS A 660 18.08 -31.33 61.43
C LYS A 660 16.73 -31.18 60.72
N SER A 661 16.04 -30.06 60.90
CA SER A 661 14.73 -29.83 60.30
C SER A 661 14.84 -28.96 59.05
N LYS A 662 14.12 -29.36 57.99
CA LYS A 662 13.99 -28.57 56.75
C LYS A 662 12.82 -27.59 56.82
N THR A 663 11.98 -27.68 57.86
CA THR A 663 10.84 -26.81 58.13
C THR A 663 11.07 -26.02 59.41
N PRO A 664 10.80 -24.70 59.43
CA PRO A 664 10.90 -23.93 60.66
C PRO A 664 9.88 -24.41 61.69
N GLU A 665 10.18 -24.20 62.96
CA GLU A 665 9.26 -24.42 64.07
C GLU A 665 9.03 -23.11 64.78
N GLY A 666 7.84 -22.93 65.35
CA GLY A 666 7.48 -21.67 65.95
C GLY A 666 6.03 -21.58 66.33
N GLU A 667 5.69 -20.42 66.88
CA GLU A 667 4.34 -20.04 67.24
C GLU A 667 4.19 -18.56 66.94
N ALA A 668 3.09 -18.15 66.31
CA ALA A 668 2.72 -16.77 66.12
C ALA A 668 1.25 -16.59 66.52
N GLU A 669 1.02 -15.65 67.42
CA GLU A 669 -0.28 -15.21 67.90
C GLU A 669 -0.46 -13.74 67.53
N ILE A 670 -1.57 -13.39 66.88
CA ILE A 670 -1.88 -12.01 66.49
C ILE A 670 -3.32 -11.69 66.89
N GLN A 671 -3.48 -10.70 67.76
CA GLN A 671 -4.76 -10.32 68.34
C GLN A 671 -5.13 -8.88 67.98
N PHE A 672 -6.26 -8.72 67.30
CA PHE A 672 -6.87 -7.42 67.05
C PHE A 672 -8.25 -7.36 67.71
N ARG A 673 -8.28 -6.83 68.95
CA ARG A 673 -9.47 -6.82 69.80
C ARG A 673 -10.64 -6.04 69.21
N ALA A 674 -10.38 -4.97 68.46
CA ALA A 674 -11.46 -4.16 67.88
C ALA A 674 -12.29 -4.94 66.83
N ALA A 675 -11.76 -6.05 66.30
CA ALA A 675 -12.43 -6.93 65.36
C ALA A 675 -12.70 -8.33 65.92
N ASP A 676 -12.48 -8.55 67.23
CA ASP A 676 -12.46 -9.88 67.86
C ASP A 676 -11.63 -10.91 67.08
N MET A 677 -10.57 -10.47 66.40
CA MET A 677 -9.73 -11.33 65.58
C MET A 677 -8.59 -11.89 66.43
N ASN A 678 -8.55 -13.21 66.58
CA ASN A 678 -7.40 -13.92 67.14
C ASN A 678 -6.83 -14.91 66.12
N PHE A 679 -5.65 -14.61 65.59
CA PHE A 679 -4.91 -15.49 64.71
C PHE A 679 -3.88 -16.30 65.50
N HIS A 680 -3.85 -17.62 65.25
CA HIS A 680 -2.87 -18.54 65.80
C HIS A 680 -2.22 -19.36 64.67
N SER A 681 -0.90 -19.33 64.56
CA SER A 681 -0.17 -20.15 63.58
C SER A 681 -0.28 -21.64 63.92
N THR A 682 -0.43 -22.48 62.91
CA THR A 682 -0.42 -23.95 63.06
C THR A 682 0.77 -24.60 62.41
N LYS A 683 1.40 -23.91 61.44
CA LYS A 683 2.51 -24.44 60.68
C LYS A 683 3.37 -23.31 60.14
N TYR A 684 4.68 -23.46 60.23
CA TYR A 684 5.64 -22.58 59.55
C TYR A 684 6.09 -23.22 58.25
N LYS A 685 6.17 -22.41 57.19
CA LYS A 685 6.56 -22.84 55.84
C LYS A 685 7.97 -22.36 55.49
N SER A 686 8.33 -21.13 55.85
CA SER A 686 9.67 -20.58 55.64
C SER A 686 10.12 -19.71 56.81
N LEU A 687 11.44 -19.65 57.01
CA LEU A 687 12.10 -18.67 57.86
C LEU A 687 13.44 -18.32 57.23
N VAL A 688 13.58 -17.06 56.85
CA VAL A 688 14.81 -16.48 56.31
C VAL A 688 15.26 -15.38 57.26
N ILE A 689 16.51 -15.46 57.72
CA ILE A 689 17.12 -14.46 58.60
C ILE A 689 18.38 -13.94 57.92
N GLU A 690 18.40 -12.65 57.63
CA GLU A 690 19.48 -11.91 56.97
C GLU A 690 19.74 -10.63 57.77
N GLY A 691 20.87 -10.58 58.48
CA GLY A 691 21.24 -9.43 59.32
C GLY A 691 20.20 -9.12 60.41
N GLU A 692 19.62 -7.93 60.32
CA GLU A 692 18.56 -7.35 61.14
C GLU A 692 17.15 -7.72 60.68
N ARG A 693 17.01 -8.52 59.62
CA ARG A 693 15.72 -8.83 58.99
C ARG A 693 15.40 -10.32 59.10
N ALA A 694 14.18 -10.61 59.55
CA ALA A 694 13.60 -11.94 59.52
C ALA A 694 12.30 -11.96 58.72
N VAL A 695 12.19 -12.88 57.77
CA VAL A 695 10.99 -13.10 56.98
C VAL A 695 10.51 -14.52 57.21
N PHE A 696 9.24 -14.68 57.56
CA PHE A 696 8.67 -15.99 57.77
C PHE A 696 7.19 -16.02 57.40
N GLU A 697 6.78 -17.17 56.88
CA GLU A 697 5.43 -17.40 56.43
C GLU A 697 4.94 -18.77 56.86
N GLY A 698 3.62 -18.95 56.87
CA GLY A 698 3.03 -20.21 57.26
C GLY A 698 1.52 -20.24 57.16
N GLU A 699 0.94 -21.17 57.90
CA GLU A 699 -0.49 -21.38 57.98
C GLU A 699 -0.97 -21.18 59.42
N GLY A 700 -2.26 -20.88 59.57
CA GLY A 700 -2.87 -20.71 60.87
C GLY A 700 -4.38 -20.73 60.85
N LYS A 701 -4.94 -20.34 62.00
CA LYS A 701 -6.36 -20.25 62.25
C LYS A 701 -6.73 -18.82 62.65
N ILE A 702 -7.93 -18.38 62.33
CA ILE A 702 -8.54 -17.20 62.93
C ILE A 702 -9.74 -17.65 63.75
N ASN A 703 -9.79 -17.30 65.03
CA ASN A 703 -10.88 -17.64 65.96
C ASN A 703 -11.22 -19.14 65.97
N GLY A 704 -10.19 -20.00 65.82
CA GLY A 704 -10.32 -21.45 65.75
C GLY A 704 -10.62 -22.04 64.36
N GLU A 705 -10.99 -21.23 63.36
CA GLU A 705 -11.23 -21.68 61.99
C GLU A 705 -9.90 -21.85 61.24
N ASN A 706 -9.65 -23.04 60.69
CA ASN A 706 -8.48 -23.31 59.84
C ASN A 706 -8.58 -22.62 58.47
N GLY A 707 -7.47 -22.60 57.72
CA GLY A 707 -7.47 -22.23 56.31
C GLY A 707 -6.94 -20.83 56.02
N TYR A 708 -6.17 -20.27 56.94
CA TYR A 708 -5.51 -18.98 56.78
C TYR A 708 -4.01 -19.17 56.56
N ALA A 709 -3.41 -18.25 55.80
CA ALA A 709 -1.98 -18.13 55.63
C ALA A 709 -1.51 -16.77 56.16
N PHE A 710 -0.25 -16.71 56.59
CA PHE A 710 0.35 -15.48 57.10
C PHE A 710 1.74 -15.26 56.52
N TYR A 711 2.14 -13.99 56.45
CA TYR A 711 3.46 -13.53 56.05
C TYR A 711 3.88 -12.39 56.98
N ILE A 712 5.06 -12.53 57.58
CA ILE A 712 5.62 -11.55 58.50
C ILE A 712 7.04 -11.18 58.07
N VAL A 713 7.31 -9.88 58.07
CA VAL A 713 8.67 -9.33 58.01
C VAL A 713 8.92 -8.59 59.32
N ALA A 714 9.96 -8.98 60.03
CA ALA A 714 10.36 -8.42 61.31
C ALA A 714 11.76 -7.81 61.17
N ILE A 715 11.90 -6.56 61.61
CA ILE A 715 13.18 -5.84 61.68
C ILE A 715 13.56 -5.65 63.15
N ASP A 716 14.72 -6.15 63.53
CA ASP A 716 15.38 -5.87 64.81
C ASP A 716 16.08 -4.51 64.69
N GLY A 717 15.50 -3.49 65.33
CA GLY A 717 15.96 -2.12 65.22
C GLY A 717 17.31 -1.88 65.89
N GLN A 718 17.72 -2.74 66.83
CA GLN A 718 18.96 -2.56 67.60
C GLN A 718 20.15 -3.24 66.93
N LYS A 719 19.92 -4.15 65.97
CA LYS A 719 20.96 -4.74 65.15
C LYS A 719 21.46 -3.77 64.08
N ALA A 720 22.71 -3.92 63.66
CA ALA A 720 23.30 -3.07 62.62
C ALA A 720 22.47 -3.19 61.32
N GLY A 721 22.02 -2.06 60.77
CA GLY A 721 21.07 -2.00 59.64
C GLY A 721 19.62 -1.72 60.06
N GLY A 722 19.23 -2.01 61.31
CA GLY A 722 17.84 -1.94 61.79
C GLY A 722 17.23 -0.56 61.97
N GLY A 723 18.05 0.50 61.94
CA GLY A 723 17.57 1.88 62.00
C GLY A 723 17.02 2.33 63.37
N GLY A 724 17.41 1.65 64.45
CA GLY A 724 17.19 2.08 65.84
C GLY A 724 15.80 1.80 66.42
N THR A 725 14.84 1.29 65.63
CA THR A 725 13.49 0.97 66.12
C THR A 725 12.94 -0.25 65.39
N ASP A 726 12.35 -1.17 66.16
CA ASP A 726 11.78 -2.40 65.64
C ASP A 726 10.58 -2.09 64.75
N LYS A 727 10.54 -2.73 63.58
CA LYS A 727 9.45 -2.56 62.60
C LYS A 727 8.90 -3.92 62.21
N ILE A 728 7.61 -3.94 61.91
CA ILE A 728 6.93 -5.18 61.52
C ILE A 728 6.00 -4.96 60.34
N ARG A 729 5.95 -5.97 59.47
CA ARG A 729 4.91 -6.14 58.47
C ARG A 729 4.15 -7.41 58.76
N ILE A 730 2.82 -7.36 58.71
CA ILE A 730 1.94 -8.51 58.90
C ILE A 730 0.91 -8.51 57.79
N ARG A 731 0.80 -9.63 57.08
CA ARG A 731 -0.35 -9.92 56.21
C ARG A 731 -0.92 -11.31 56.50
N ILE A 732 -2.25 -11.40 56.59
CA ILE A 732 -3.02 -12.63 56.80
C ILE A 732 -4.12 -12.70 55.75
N TRP A 733 -4.30 -13.86 55.11
CA TRP A 733 -5.33 -14.07 54.08
C TRP A 733 -5.92 -15.48 54.13
N LYS A 734 -7.13 -15.64 53.59
CA LYS A 734 -7.78 -16.94 53.47
C LYS A 734 -7.19 -17.71 52.29
N LYS A 735 -6.81 -18.99 52.48
CA LYS A 735 -6.12 -19.79 51.47
C LYS A 735 -7.00 -20.13 50.27
N SER A 736 -8.29 -20.31 50.48
CA SER A 736 -9.24 -20.80 49.46
C SER A 736 -9.48 -19.79 48.33
N ASP A 737 -9.56 -18.50 48.66
CA ASP A 737 -9.92 -17.44 47.72
C ASP A 737 -8.91 -16.27 47.71
N ARG A 738 -7.80 -16.41 48.45
CA ARG A 738 -6.75 -15.40 48.63
C ARG A 738 -7.25 -14.05 49.16
N LYS A 739 -8.46 -13.98 49.75
CA LYS A 739 -8.96 -12.74 50.33
C LYS A 739 -8.14 -12.35 51.55
N ILE A 740 -7.59 -11.14 51.50
CA ILE A 740 -6.84 -10.55 52.61
C ILE A 740 -7.81 -10.31 53.77
N VAL A 741 -7.40 -10.73 54.97
CA VAL A 741 -8.14 -10.49 56.22
C VAL A 741 -7.51 -9.33 56.98
N TYR A 742 -6.18 -9.34 57.09
CA TYR A 742 -5.43 -8.28 57.75
C TYR A 742 -4.16 -7.93 56.98
N ASP A 743 -3.86 -6.65 56.84
CA ASP A 743 -2.66 -6.15 56.20
C ASP A 743 -2.28 -4.78 56.78
N ASN A 744 -1.14 -4.69 57.45
CA ASN A 744 -0.69 -3.41 58.01
C ASN A 744 -0.04 -2.48 56.97
N MET A 745 0.03 -2.89 55.70
CA MET A 745 0.48 -2.08 54.57
C MET A 745 -0.40 -2.35 53.32
N PRO A 746 -1.70 -1.98 53.37
CA PRO A 746 -2.65 -2.28 52.31
C PRO A 746 -2.20 -1.73 50.95
N GLY A 747 -2.35 -2.56 49.91
CA GLY A 747 -1.98 -2.20 48.53
C GLY A 747 -0.49 -2.25 48.21
N LYS A 748 0.39 -2.57 49.17
CA LYS A 748 1.83 -2.76 48.91
C LYS A 748 2.15 -4.23 48.59
N ALA A 749 3.11 -4.51 47.70
CA ALA A 749 3.59 -5.88 47.46
C ALA A 749 4.11 -6.50 48.76
N LEU A 750 3.94 -7.82 49.01
CA LEU A 750 4.34 -8.54 50.25
C LEU A 750 5.77 -8.22 50.73
N SER A 751 6.63 -7.89 49.77
CA SER A 751 8.04 -7.57 49.91
C SER A 751 8.39 -6.20 50.46
N ALA A 752 7.48 -5.23 50.33
CA ALA A 752 7.75 -3.84 50.70
C ALA A 752 8.27 -3.73 52.16
N GLU A 753 9.29 -2.89 52.30
CA GLU A 753 9.98 -2.64 53.57
C GLU A 753 9.01 -2.30 54.71
N PRO A 754 9.13 -2.94 55.89
CA PRO A 754 8.29 -2.64 57.04
C PRO A 754 8.39 -1.17 57.45
N LYS A 755 7.25 -0.46 57.43
CA LYS A 755 7.17 0.94 57.88
C LYS A 755 6.52 1.11 59.26
N VAL A 756 5.86 0.08 59.76
CA VAL A 756 5.13 0.16 61.03
C VAL A 756 6.08 -0.12 62.19
N ALA A 757 6.48 0.94 62.89
CA ALA A 757 7.25 0.83 64.13
C ALA A 757 6.40 0.28 65.27
N LEU A 758 7.02 -0.46 66.18
CA LEU A 758 6.35 -0.92 67.40
C LEU A 758 6.09 0.26 68.34
N VAL A 759 4.91 0.28 68.96
CA VAL A 759 4.59 1.25 70.01
C VAL A 759 5.02 0.73 71.39
N GLY A 760 5.04 -0.59 71.57
CA GLY A 760 5.66 -1.22 72.73
C GLY A 760 5.94 -2.70 72.50
N GLY A 761 6.96 -3.23 73.18
CA GLY A 761 7.50 -4.57 72.95
C GLY A 761 8.87 -4.54 72.28
N SER A 762 9.33 -5.69 71.79
CA SER A 762 10.61 -5.84 71.09
C SER A 762 10.61 -6.97 70.08
N ILE A 763 11.44 -6.86 69.04
CA ILE A 763 11.84 -7.90 68.09
C ILE A 763 13.34 -8.12 68.27
N VAL A 764 13.73 -9.37 68.46
CA VAL A 764 15.13 -9.76 68.64
C VAL A 764 15.47 -10.86 67.65
N ILE A 765 16.50 -10.62 66.83
CA ILE A 765 17.06 -11.61 65.90
C ILE A 765 18.35 -12.16 66.45
N HIS A 766 18.30 -13.45 66.80
CA HIS A 766 19.39 -14.21 67.40
C HIS A 766 20.28 -14.83 66.35
#